data_AF-A0A328NI25-F1
#
_entry.id   AF-A0A328NI25-F1
#
_cell.length_a   1.000
_cell.length_b   1.000
_cell.length_c   1.000
_cell.angle_alpha   90.00
_cell.angle_beta   90.00
_cell.angle_gamma   90.00
#
_symmetry.space_group_name_H-M   'P 1'
#
loop_
_entity.id
_entity.type
_entity.pdbx_description
1 polymer ?
#
loop_
_entity_poly.entity_id
_entity_poly.type
_entity_poly.pdbx_seq_one_letter_code
_entity_poly.pdbx_strand_id
1 'polypeptide(L)'
;MSVPLPLSRRRLLVAGGAGLVLAGLTDPFRAAPARAAVTTADLVVYGATSGGLAAAITMRRLGRTAVVVEPTGHVGGLSTAGLGATDTGVQASIGGLAAEFYRRVYVKYHGGTLTPTSPLRMTFEPHVATAVFAEMLAEAGVPVVVDARLSGLGRTGNRITELRTEDGSIYRGGVFVDATYEGDLLAMAGVGFTVGRESNDTYGETINGVQSRNTHQFAYPVDPYVTAGSPASGLLPGISATPLPPQGSGDDKIQAYCFRMCLTQAANRIPFGKPSGYDPIRYELLLRHIQAGYTGPYFTTHSVGGGKTDSNNNGAVSTDNIGFNYAYPTASWATRESIIAEHRTYQQGLMWFLANDPRLPASVRDSTARWGLPVDEFTGTGGWPPMLYIREARRMISAYVMTEADCRGRVRATDSVGLASYTMDSHNCQRVVVDGRVRNEGDVQIGVPAPYPVSYRAIVPHQAQCANLLVPVCLSSSHIAYGSIRMEPVFMILGQAAATAASLALAGNLAVQAVSVPALQTRLRQDGAVLEWGSTSEVILDNAASSGITRAGTWLRSTSIGGYYGPDYEHDGNTAKGVNRLRFRPSLPASGSWTVQLRWTADPNRATNVPVDIAYSGGLVTRTVNQRQSGGQWVPLGTYQFTAGSDGSVLIRTEDTDGHVVADAVRFVRV
;
A
#
# COMPACT_ATOMS: atom_id res chain seq x y z
N MET A 1 3.09 53.10 45.88
CA MET A 1 3.47 51.72 46.25
C MET A 1 3.49 50.93 44.95
N SER A 2 4.49 50.95 44.05
CA SER A 2 5.95 50.76 44.22
C SER A 2 6.23 49.57 45.14
N VAL A 3 6.81 48.43 44.74
CA VAL A 3 8.04 48.18 43.95
C VAL A 3 7.98 46.73 43.31
N PRO A 4 9.02 46.11 42.68
CA PRO A 4 9.00 45.67 41.27
C PRO A 4 9.43 44.19 41.03
N LEU A 5 9.55 43.78 39.76
CA LEU A 5 10.38 42.65 39.26
C LEU A 5 11.89 42.99 39.39
N PRO A 6 12.88 42.03 39.46
CA PRO A 6 13.30 41.25 38.26
C PRO A 6 14.14 39.92 38.42
N LEU A 7 14.17 39.17 37.30
CA LEU A 7 15.31 38.48 36.63
C LEU A 7 16.19 37.36 37.29
N SER A 8 16.10 36.20 36.64
CA SER A 8 17.19 35.48 35.92
C SER A 8 18.07 34.39 36.56
N ARG A 9 18.39 33.43 35.68
CA ARG A 9 19.22 32.21 35.76
C ARG A 9 20.62 32.40 36.37
N ARG A 10 21.07 31.43 37.19
CA ARG A 10 22.24 30.55 36.92
C ARG A 10 22.57 29.59 38.09
N ARG A 11 22.77 28.32 37.70
CA ARG A 11 23.73 27.30 38.20
C ARG A 11 23.65 26.88 39.68
N LEU A 12 23.38 25.59 39.90
CA LEU A 12 24.40 24.67 40.43
C LEU A 12 24.09 23.23 39.98
N LEU A 13 25.15 22.52 39.61
CA LEU A 13 25.20 21.14 39.12
C LEU A 13 26.18 20.41 40.06
N VAL A 14 26.06 19.08 40.13
CA VAL A 14 27.05 18.07 40.60
C VAL A 14 26.78 17.51 42.02
N ALA A 15 26.25 16.28 42.11
CA ALA A 15 27.02 15.02 42.19
C ALA A 15 26.13 13.85 42.67
N GLY A 16 26.32 12.66 42.09
CA GLY A 16 25.80 11.40 42.62
C GLY A 16 25.49 10.39 41.52
N GLY A 17 26.52 9.84 40.89
CA GLY A 17 26.38 8.88 39.80
C GLY A 17 26.05 7.46 40.26
N ALA A 18 25.37 6.73 39.39
CA ALA A 18 25.55 5.30 39.18
C ALA A 18 25.32 5.05 37.68
N GLY A 19 26.42 4.83 36.96
CA GLY A 19 26.42 4.67 35.51
C GLY A 19 25.83 3.31 35.11
N LEU A 20 24.66 3.35 34.49
CA LEU A 20 24.24 2.31 33.56
C LEU A 20 24.74 2.76 32.18
N VAL A 21 25.73 2.07 31.63
CA VAL A 21 26.15 2.26 30.23
C VAL A 21 25.02 1.69 29.36
N LEU A 22 24.02 2.51 29.05
CA LEU A 22 23.21 2.30 27.86
C LEU A 22 24.15 2.55 26.68
N ALA A 23 24.55 1.47 26.00
CA ALA A 23 25.04 1.57 24.64
C ALA A 23 23.95 2.24 23.81
N GLY A 24 24.12 3.54 23.56
CA GLY A 24 23.22 4.32 22.72
C GLY A 24 23.24 3.71 21.34
N LEU A 25 22.13 3.07 20.95
CA LEU A 25 21.78 2.95 19.54
C LEU A 25 21.61 4.38 19.04
N THR A 26 22.66 4.93 18.43
CA THR A 26 22.57 6.17 17.70
C THR A 26 21.58 5.93 16.58
N ASP A 27 20.44 6.61 16.64
CA ASP A 27 19.59 6.77 15.48
C ASP A 27 20.47 7.23 14.30
N PRO A 28 20.60 6.43 13.23
CA PRO A 28 21.51 6.75 12.13
C PRO A 28 21.12 8.05 11.40
N PHE A 29 19.97 8.63 11.71
CA PHE A 29 19.47 9.88 11.13
C PHE A 29 19.68 11.12 12.01
N ARG A 30 20.19 10.99 13.24
CA ARG A 30 20.30 12.13 14.16
C ARG A 30 21.60 12.92 13.99
N ALA A 31 21.56 13.98 13.19
CA ALA A 31 22.60 15.00 13.15
C ALA A 31 22.37 16.09 14.22
N ALA A 32 23.44 16.75 14.67
CA ALA A 32 23.39 17.91 15.58
C ALA A 32 22.59 19.08 14.94
N PRO A 33 21.95 19.97 15.73
CA PRO A 33 21.19 21.09 15.18
C PRO A 33 22.11 21.99 14.34
N ALA A 34 21.86 22.01 13.03
CA ALA A 34 22.63 22.80 12.09
C ALA A 34 22.28 24.28 12.23
N ARG A 35 23.30 25.14 12.13
CA ARG A 35 23.15 26.55 11.79
C ARG A 35 22.39 26.65 10.46
N ALA A 36 21.50 27.64 10.30
CA ALA A 36 20.75 27.91 9.06
C ALA A 36 21.62 27.64 7.82
N ALA A 37 21.31 26.55 7.11
CA ALA A 37 22.11 26.02 6.02
C ALA A 37 21.42 26.26 4.68
N VAL A 38 22.20 26.51 3.64
CA VAL A 38 21.70 26.52 2.26
C VAL A 38 22.16 25.25 1.58
N THR A 39 21.22 24.41 1.16
CA THR A 39 21.48 23.19 0.39
C THR A 39 20.95 23.38 -1.02
N THR A 40 21.73 22.98 -2.03
CA THR A 40 21.32 23.01 -3.44
C THR A 40 21.35 21.59 -4.00
N ALA A 41 20.29 21.19 -4.70
CA ALA A 41 20.21 19.92 -5.41
C ALA A 41 19.40 20.06 -6.70
N ASP A 42 19.54 19.15 -7.66
CA ASP A 42 18.71 19.14 -8.87
C ASP A 42 17.23 18.86 -8.50
N LEU A 43 17.01 17.92 -7.59
CA LEU A 43 15.70 17.56 -7.02
C LEU A 43 15.65 17.83 -5.51
N VAL A 44 14.64 18.58 -5.07
CA VAL A 44 14.29 18.68 -3.64
C VAL A 44 12.98 17.93 -3.41
N VAL A 45 13.02 16.89 -2.59
CA VAL A 45 11.85 16.09 -2.22
C VAL A 45 11.38 16.51 -0.83
N TYR A 46 10.14 16.96 -0.70
CA TYR A 46 9.52 17.25 0.58
C TYR A 46 8.68 16.06 1.03
N GLY A 47 9.05 15.43 2.14
CA GLY A 47 8.46 14.18 2.65
C GLY A 47 9.31 12.94 2.34
N ALA A 48 9.63 12.17 3.39
CA ALA A 48 10.35 10.90 3.38
C ALA A 48 9.39 9.69 3.48
N THR A 49 8.24 9.77 2.83
CA THR A 49 7.38 8.61 2.58
C THR A 49 8.09 7.62 1.65
N SER A 50 7.60 6.39 1.53
CA SER A 50 8.16 5.42 0.59
C SER A 50 8.23 5.98 -0.84
N GLY A 51 7.23 6.76 -1.28
CA GLY A 51 7.26 7.49 -2.55
C GLY A 51 8.33 8.57 -2.65
N GLY A 52 8.54 9.35 -1.58
CA GLY A 52 9.60 10.37 -1.53
C GLY A 52 11.00 9.77 -1.57
N LEU A 53 11.22 8.68 -0.82
CA LEU A 53 12.49 7.95 -0.85
C LEU A 53 12.74 7.35 -2.23
N ALA A 54 11.70 6.77 -2.85
CA ALA A 54 11.79 6.25 -4.21
C ALA A 54 12.20 7.33 -5.21
N ALA A 55 11.59 8.52 -5.14
CA ALA A 55 11.95 9.65 -6.00
C ALA A 55 13.42 10.05 -5.84
N ALA A 56 13.90 10.23 -4.60
CA ALA A 56 15.27 10.65 -4.34
C ALA A 56 16.30 9.60 -4.79
N ILE A 57 16.05 8.31 -4.50
CA ILE A 57 16.92 7.21 -4.93
C ILE A 57 16.99 7.14 -6.46
N THR A 58 15.84 7.20 -7.14
CA THR A 58 15.79 7.21 -8.61
C THR A 58 16.59 8.38 -9.18
N MET A 59 16.45 9.59 -8.62
CA MET A 59 17.16 10.77 -9.10
C MET A 59 18.69 10.62 -9.00
N ARG A 60 19.19 10.07 -7.88
CA ARG A 60 20.62 9.77 -7.70
C ARG A 60 21.12 8.73 -8.70
N ARG A 61 20.34 7.67 -8.92
CA ARG A 61 20.67 6.61 -9.90
C ARG A 61 20.66 7.11 -11.35
N LEU A 62 19.94 8.20 -11.64
CA LEU A 62 19.98 8.91 -12.93
C LEU A 62 21.17 9.88 -13.04
N GLY A 63 22.10 9.87 -12.07
CA GLY A 63 23.33 10.68 -12.10
C GLY A 63 23.13 12.14 -11.69
N ARG A 64 22.02 12.48 -11.03
CA ARG A 64 21.71 13.84 -10.57
C ARG A 64 21.76 13.95 -9.05
N THR A 65 21.77 15.17 -8.52
CA THR A 65 21.72 15.43 -7.08
C THR A 65 20.28 15.46 -6.56
N ALA A 66 20.08 14.96 -5.34
CA ALA A 66 18.78 15.00 -4.68
C ALA A 66 18.96 15.19 -3.18
N VAL A 67 17.98 15.81 -2.53
CA VAL A 67 17.87 15.90 -1.07
C VAL A 67 16.42 15.64 -0.65
N VAL A 68 16.25 14.88 0.43
CA VAL A 68 14.95 14.68 1.08
C VAL A 68 14.85 15.58 2.31
N VAL A 69 13.75 16.30 2.42
CA VAL A 69 13.41 17.22 3.52
C VAL A 69 12.14 16.70 4.18
N GLU A 70 12.26 16.09 5.35
CA GLU A 70 11.18 15.42 6.08
C GLU A 70 10.70 16.29 7.25
N PRO A 71 9.41 16.69 7.29
CA PRO A 71 8.87 17.54 8.37
C PRO A 71 8.92 16.91 9.77
N THR A 72 8.98 15.59 9.87
CA THR A 72 8.97 14.86 11.14
C THR A 72 10.33 14.22 11.43
N GLY A 73 10.43 13.53 12.57
CA GLY A 73 11.61 12.73 12.91
C GLY A 73 11.61 11.32 12.30
N HIS A 74 10.68 10.97 11.39
CA HIS A 74 10.47 9.58 10.96
C HIS A 74 10.63 9.40 9.44
N VAL A 75 11.45 8.43 9.05
CA VAL A 75 11.81 8.15 7.64
C VAL A 75 11.21 6.82 7.17
N GLY A 76 10.68 6.80 5.95
CA GLY A 76 10.12 5.61 5.30
C GLY A 76 8.58 5.51 5.36
N GLY A 77 7.92 6.54 5.90
CA GLY A 77 6.46 6.61 5.93
C GLY A 77 5.80 5.45 6.69
N LEU A 78 4.68 4.96 6.17
CA LEU A 78 3.89 3.93 6.86
C LEU A 78 4.54 2.55 6.79
N SER A 79 5.32 2.28 5.74
CA SER A 79 6.11 1.06 5.60
C SER A 79 7.06 0.84 6.79
N THR A 80 7.55 1.91 7.41
CA THR A 80 8.43 1.86 8.60
C THR A 80 7.71 2.28 9.89
N ALA A 81 6.43 2.65 9.82
CA ALA A 81 5.59 3.09 10.95
C ALA A 81 4.43 2.13 11.25
N GLY A 82 4.53 0.86 10.84
CA GLY A 82 3.62 -0.21 11.29
C GLY A 82 2.74 -0.83 10.20
N LEU A 83 2.68 -0.26 8.99
CA LEU A 83 2.04 -0.91 7.84
C LEU A 83 2.99 -1.98 7.29
N GLY A 84 3.03 -3.11 7.99
CA GLY A 84 3.89 -4.25 7.69
C GLY A 84 3.16 -5.35 6.90
N ALA A 85 1.84 -5.38 6.89
CA ALA A 85 1.03 -6.20 6.00
C ALA A 85 0.57 -5.34 4.83
N THR A 86 1.37 -5.34 3.76
CA THR A 86 1.17 -4.42 2.63
C THR A 86 -0.14 -4.72 1.90
N ASP A 87 -0.85 -3.65 1.56
CA ASP A 87 -2.02 -3.66 0.70
C ASP A 87 -1.58 -3.70 -0.77
N THR A 88 -1.65 -4.87 -1.40
CA THR A 88 -0.95 -5.14 -2.67
C THR A 88 -1.82 -5.24 -3.92
N GLY A 89 -3.10 -5.58 -3.76
CA GLY A 89 -3.96 -5.90 -4.89
C GLY A 89 -3.38 -7.05 -5.70
N VAL A 90 -3.06 -6.80 -6.97
CA VAL A 90 -2.36 -7.78 -7.82
C VAL A 90 -0.85 -7.54 -7.79
N GLN A 91 -0.12 -8.39 -7.09
CA GLN A 91 1.33 -8.27 -6.89
C GLN A 91 2.14 -8.14 -8.20
N ALA A 92 1.68 -8.76 -9.30
CA ALA A 92 2.36 -8.67 -10.60
C ALA A 92 2.33 -7.27 -11.23
N SER A 93 1.48 -6.35 -10.74
CA SER A 93 1.50 -4.95 -11.15
C SER A 93 2.61 -4.13 -10.48
N ILE A 94 3.31 -4.70 -9.49
CA ILE A 94 4.37 -4.03 -8.73
C ILE A 94 5.72 -4.27 -9.44
N GLY A 95 6.24 -3.22 -10.08
CA GLY A 95 7.51 -3.23 -10.79
C GLY A 95 8.53 -2.23 -10.22
N GLY A 96 9.62 -2.06 -10.95
CA GLY A 96 10.64 -1.03 -10.69
C GLY A 96 11.21 -1.03 -9.27
N LEU A 97 11.41 0.16 -8.73
CA LEU A 97 12.01 0.38 -7.41
C LEU A 97 11.13 -0.14 -6.27
N ALA A 98 9.81 -0.11 -6.43
CA ALA A 98 8.88 -0.72 -5.48
C ALA A 98 9.12 -2.24 -5.38
N ALA A 99 9.22 -2.92 -6.52
CA ALA A 99 9.55 -4.35 -6.54
C ALA A 99 10.94 -4.62 -5.94
N GLU A 100 11.94 -3.78 -6.22
CA GLU A 100 13.26 -3.90 -5.60
C GLU A 100 13.21 -3.84 -4.07
N PHE A 101 12.46 -2.89 -3.49
CA PHE A 101 12.27 -2.79 -2.04
C PHE A 101 11.74 -4.11 -1.46
N TYR A 102 10.65 -4.65 -2.02
CA TYR A 102 10.07 -5.90 -1.51
C TYR A 102 10.93 -7.15 -1.76
N ARG A 103 11.81 -7.13 -2.77
CA ARG A 103 12.84 -8.18 -2.94
C ARG A 103 13.94 -8.09 -1.90
N ARG A 104 14.38 -6.87 -1.56
CA ARG A 104 15.35 -6.66 -0.48
C ARG A 104 14.78 -7.11 0.86
N VAL A 105 13.50 -6.80 1.11
CA VAL A 105 12.78 -7.36 2.26
C VAL A 105 12.83 -8.89 2.22
N TYR A 106 12.49 -9.53 1.10
CA TYR A 106 12.60 -10.99 0.98
C TYR A 106 14.00 -11.53 1.35
N VAL A 107 15.06 -10.91 0.84
CA VAL A 107 16.46 -11.28 1.11
C VAL A 107 16.82 -11.11 2.59
N LYS A 108 16.28 -10.10 3.29
CA LYS A 108 16.49 -9.94 4.74
C LYS A 108 15.99 -11.13 5.56
N TYR A 109 14.90 -11.78 5.14
CA TYR A 109 14.35 -12.94 5.84
C TYR A 109 14.96 -14.28 5.41
N HIS A 110 15.37 -14.41 4.14
CA HIS A 110 15.75 -15.70 3.58
C HIS A 110 17.24 -15.80 3.22
N GLY A 111 18.00 -14.71 3.34
CA GLY A 111 19.37 -14.61 2.87
C GLY A 111 19.48 -14.68 1.35
N GLY A 112 20.71 -14.86 0.87
CA GLY A 112 21.04 -14.97 -0.55
C GLY A 112 21.35 -13.62 -1.23
N THR A 113 21.61 -13.69 -2.53
CA THR A 113 21.94 -12.52 -3.36
C THR A 113 20.68 -11.94 -3.96
N LEU A 114 20.51 -10.61 -3.85
CA LEU A 114 19.44 -9.89 -4.52
C LEU A 114 19.57 -10.03 -6.04
N THR A 115 18.51 -10.50 -6.72
CA THR A 115 18.43 -10.53 -8.19
C THR A 115 17.13 -9.88 -8.68
N PRO A 116 17.03 -9.49 -9.96
CA PRO A 116 15.78 -8.97 -10.53
C PRO A 116 14.61 -9.96 -10.46
N THR A 117 14.88 -11.25 -10.27
CA THR A 117 13.86 -12.31 -10.17
C THR A 117 13.67 -12.84 -8.76
N SER A 118 14.32 -12.25 -7.73
CA SER A 118 14.03 -12.62 -6.35
C SER A 118 12.53 -12.45 -6.06
N PRO A 119 11.92 -13.32 -5.24
CA PRO A 119 10.52 -13.17 -4.86
C PRO A 119 10.28 -11.85 -4.13
N LEU A 120 9.07 -11.31 -4.25
CA LEU A 120 8.65 -10.19 -3.40
C LEU A 120 8.14 -10.73 -2.09
N ARG A 121 8.47 -10.07 -0.98
CA ARG A 121 7.84 -10.30 0.31
C ARG A 121 7.03 -9.07 0.72
N MET A 122 5.73 -9.24 0.80
CA MET A 122 4.77 -8.15 1.04
C MET A 122 4.38 -7.99 2.51
N THR A 123 4.93 -8.84 3.38
CA THR A 123 4.74 -8.79 4.83
C THR A 123 6.08 -8.67 5.56
N PHE A 124 6.22 -7.73 6.49
CA PHE A 124 7.49 -7.46 7.17
C PHE A 124 7.34 -6.71 8.47
N GLU A 125 8.28 -6.93 9.37
CA GLU A 125 8.47 -6.12 10.57
C GLU A 125 8.91 -4.69 10.19
N PRO A 126 8.41 -3.64 10.88
CA PRO A 126 8.74 -2.25 10.59
C PRO A 126 10.25 -1.95 10.59
N HIS A 127 11.02 -2.46 11.57
CA HIS A 127 12.47 -2.26 11.59
C HIS A 127 13.20 -2.89 10.38
N VAL A 128 12.65 -3.94 9.76
CA VAL A 128 13.23 -4.54 8.54
C VAL A 128 13.04 -3.60 7.35
N ALA A 129 11.86 -3.00 7.20
CA ALA A 129 11.63 -1.96 6.20
C ALA A 129 12.58 -0.76 6.43
N THR A 130 12.77 -0.34 7.68
CA THR A 130 13.74 0.72 8.03
C THR A 130 15.15 0.38 7.57
N ALA A 131 15.61 -0.85 7.84
CA ALA A 131 16.94 -1.30 7.43
C ALA A 131 17.09 -1.32 5.90
N VAL A 132 16.07 -1.80 5.17
CA VAL A 132 16.09 -1.83 3.69
C VAL A 132 16.16 -0.42 3.11
N PHE A 133 15.33 0.52 3.60
CA PHE A 133 15.40 1.90 3.12
C PHE A 133 16.73 2.57 3.45
N ALA A 134 17.27 2.36 4.66
CA ALA A 134 18.58 2.89 5.05
C ALA A 134 19.70 2.42 4.10
N GLU A 135 19.69 1.12 3.72
CA GLU A 135 20.64 0.57 2.76
C GLU A 135 20.47 1.19 1.36
N MET A 136 19.23 1.27 0.86
CA MET A 136 18.98 1.86 -0.46
C MET A 136 19.36 3.34 -0.53
N LEU A 137 19.14 4.11 0.54
CA LEU A 137 19.54 5.51 0.64
C LEU A 137 21.06 5.67 0.70
N ALA A 138 21.75 4.82 1.47
CA ALA A 138 23.20 4.81 1.57
C ALA A 138 23.86 4.45 0.23
N GLU A 139 23.38 3.42 -0.46
CA GLU A 139 23.86 3.00 -1.78
C GLU A 139 23.68 4.10 -2.83
N ALA A 140 22.56 4.83 -2.79
CA ALA A 140 22.30 5.95 -3.69
C ALA A 140 22.97 7.27 -3.24
N GLY A 141 23.52 7.31 -2.03
CA GLY A 141 24.07 8.52 -1.41
C GLY A 141 23.05 9.67 -1.36
N VAL A 142 21.83 9.38 -0.89
CA VAL A 142 20.75 10.38 -0.70
C VAL A 142 20.87 11.01 0.69
N PRO A 143 21.11 12.33 0.82
CA PRO A 143 20.97 13.03 2.08
C PRO A 143 19.49 13.17 2.47
N VAL A 144 19.19 12.86 3.73
CA VAL A 144 17.86 13.03 4.34
C VAL A 144 18.00 13.97 5.52
N VAL A 145 17.19 15.03 5.55
CA VAL A 145 17.08 15.96 6.68
C VAL A 145 15.71 15.77 7.33
N VAL A 146 15.69 15.58 8.64
CA VAL A 146 14.48 15.36 9.46
C VAL A 146 14.16 16.58 10.32
N ASP A 147 12.97 16.61 10.92
CA ASP A 147 12.45 17.71 11.73
C ASP A 147 12.41 19.06 10.97
N ALA A 148 12.21 19.00 9.65
CA ALA A 148 12.38 20.11 8.72
C ALA A 148 11.02 20.63 8.22
N ARG A 149 10.24 21.23 9.12
CA ARG A 149 8.90 21.78 8.81
C ARG A 149 8.97 22.96 7.86
N LEU A 150 8.14 22.93 6.82
CA LEU A 150 8.07 23.98 5.80
C LEU A 150 7.50 25.27 6.41
N SER A 151 8.19 26.38 6.19
CA SER A 151 7.81 27.72 6.67
C SER A 151 7.58 28.72 5.53
N GLY A 152 8.12 28.45 4.32
CA GLY A 152 7.92 29.33 3.18
C GLY A 152 8.54 28.82 1.88
N LEU A 153 8.23 29.50 0.78
CA LEU A 153 8.78 29.25 -0.56
C LEU A 153 9.37 30.53 -1.17
N GLY A 154 10.45 30.39 -1.93
CA GLY A 154 10.84 31.37 -2.95
C GLY A 154 10.30 30.96 -4.31
N ARG A 155 9.89 31.95 -5.12
CA ARG A 155 9.33 31.71 -6.46
C ARG A 155 9.77 32.78 -7.46
N THR A 156 9.90 32.38 -8.71
CA THR A 156 10.04 33.29 -9.86
C THR A 156 9.00 32.89 -10.91
N GLY A 157 8.01 33.75 -11.13
CA GLY A 157 6.84 33.40 -11.92
C GLY A 157 6.12 32.18 -11.33
N ASN A 158 5.84 31.18 -12.15
CA ASN A 158 5.22 29.91 -11.74
C ASN A 158 6.24 28.82 -11.35
N ARG A 159 7.52 29.14 -11.12
CA ARG A 159 8.54 28.18 -10.70
C ARG A 159 8.94 28.40 -9.25
N ILE A 160 9.02 27.32 -8.47
CA ILE A 160 9.62 27.33 -7.14
C ILE A 160 11.15 27.43 -7.32
N THR A 161 11.81 28.25 -6.50
CA THR A 161 13.26 28.40 -6.50
C THR A 161 13.90 27.86 -5.22
N GLU A 162 13.19 27.94 -4.09
CA GLU A 162 13.66 27.41 -2.81
C GLU A 162 12.53 27.08 -1.83
N LEU A 163 12.75 26.07 -0.99
CA LEU A 163 11.99 25.82 0.24
C LEU A 163 12.69 26.48 1.43
N ARG A 164 11.93 26.96 2.41
CA ARG A 164 12.43 27.42 3.71
C ARG A 164 11.81 26.59 4.82
N THR A 165 12.57 26.27 5.84
CA THR A 165 12.12 25.52 7.02
C THR A 165 12.07 26.39 8.27
N GLU A 166 11.38 25.94 9.33
CA GLU A 166 11.20 26.71 10.57
C GLU A 166 12.52 27.03 11.31
N ASP A 167 13.55 26.21 11.11
CA ASP A 167 14.92 26.45 11.61
C ASP A 167 15.72 27.49 10.80
N GLY A 168 15.13 28.02 9.71
CA GLY A 168 15.75 28.98 8.81
C GLY A 168 16.61 28.37 7.71
N SER A 169 16.68 27.05 7.59
CA SER A 169 17.39 26.38 6.50
C SER A 169 16.67 26.58 5.16
N ILE A 170 17.44 26.56 4.06
CA ILE A 170 16.99 26.85 2.70
C ILE A 170 17.41 25.72 1.76
N TYR A 171 16.48 25.23 0.97
CA TYR A 171 16.71 24.16 -0.01
C TYR A 171 16.38 24.63 -1.41
N ARG A 172 17.40 24.79 -2.25
CA ARG A 172 17.28 25.22 -3.65
C ARG A 172 17.27 24.03 -4.58
N GLY A 173 16.44 24.08 -5.61
CA GLY A 173 16.49 23.08 -6.67
C GLY A 173 15.81 23.48 -7.96
N GLY A 174 16.06 22.68 -9.00
CA GLY A 174 15.49 22.90 -10.32
C GLY A 174 14.07 22.34 -10.44
N VAL A 175 13.81 21.22 -9.77
CA VAL A 175 12.49 20.57 -9.66
C VAL A 175 12.23 20.17 -8.20
N PHE A 176 10.96 20.19 -7.81
CA PHE A 176 10.49 19.86 -6.47
C PHE A 176 9.47 18.71 -6.54
N VAL A 177 9.43 17.89 -5.49
CA VAL A 177 8.43 16.84 -5.32
C VAL A 177 7.76 17.00 -3.97
N ASP A 178 6.42 17.06 -3.94
CA ASP A 178 5.65 16.90 -2.71
C ASP A 178 5.27 15.42 -2.55
N ALA A 179 5.98 14.75 -1.66
CA ALA A 179 5.78 13.36 -1.32
C ALA A 179 5.25 13.19 0.12
N THR A 180 4.69 14.24 0.74
CA THR A 180 4.01 14.14 2.04
C THR A 180 2.62 13.50 1.88
N TYR A 181 2.08 12.93 2.97
CA TYR A 181 0.68 12.50 2.97
C TYR A 181 -0.29 13.68 3.08
N GLU A 182 0.21 14.84 3.52
CA GLU A 182 -0.52 16.07 3.81
C GLU A 182 -0.70 17.00 2.60
N GLY A 183 0.27 17.00 1.69
CA GLY A 183 0.30 17.90 0.55
C GLY A 183 0.59 19.36 0.95
N ASP A 184 1.55 19.59 1.85
CA ASP A 184 1.84 20.95 2.33
C ASP A 184 2.62 21.79 1.32
N LEU A 185 3.53 21.16 0.56
CA LEU A 185 4.31 21.86 -0.46
C LEU A 185 3.41 22.23 -1.65
N LEU A 186 2.52 21.35 -2.11
CA LEU A 186 1.58 21.67 -3.18
C LEU A 186 0.67 22.83 -2.76
N ALA A 187 0.15 22.82 -1.52
CA ALA A 187 -0.72 23.86 -1.02
C ALA A 187 0.02 25.21 -0.93
N MET A 188 1.24 25.20 -0.39
CA MET A 188 2.07 26.41 -0.28
C MET A 188 2.51 26.94 -1.66
N ALA A 189 2.65 26.06 -2.65
CA ALA A 189 2.90 26.44 -4.05
C ALA A 189 1.66 27.01 -4.77
N GLY A 190 0.51 27.15 -4.08
CA GLY A 190 -0.72 27.68 -4.68
C GLY A 190 -1.32 26.75 -5.75
N VAL A 191 -1.00 25.46 -5.69
CA VAL A 191 -1.65 24.44 -6.53
C VAL A 191 -3.05 24.17 -5.98
N GLY A 192 -4.03 24.07 -6.88
CA GLY A 192 -5.40 23.74 -6.50
C GLY A 192 -5.51 22.33 -5.89
N PHE A 193 -6.31 22.19 -4.85
CA PHE A 193 -6.56 20.91 -4.19
C PHE A 193 -7.99 20.85 -3.65
N THR A 194 -8.42 19.64 -3.31
CA THR A 194 -9.67 19.34 -2.60
C THR A 194 -9.38 18.58 -1.30
N VAL A 195 -10.32 18.65 -0.36
CA VAL A 195 -10.36 17.90 0.90
C VAL A 195 -11.81 17.47 1.11
N GLY A 196 -12.01 16.27 1.67
CA GLY A 196 -13.34 15.72 1.88
C GLY A 196 -13.75 14.76 0.77
N ARG A 197 -15.06 14.58 0.58
CA ARG A 197 -15.64 13.69 -0.43
C ARG A 197 -16.39 14.51 -1.45
N GLU A 198 -16.05 14.34 -2.72
CA GLU A 198 -16.85 14.91 -3.80
C GLU A 198 -18.20 14.20 -3.91
N SER A 199 -19.19 14.91 -4.44
CA SER A 199 -20.47 14.28 -4.76
C SER A 199 -20.33 13.33 -5.95
N ASN A 200 -21.23 12.36 -6.06
CA ASN A 200 -21.34 11.49 -7.23
C ASN A 200 -21.43 12.29 -8.55
N ASP A 201 -22.17 13.42 -8.54
CA ASP A 201 -22.37 14.26 -9.71
C ASP A 201 -21.08 14.96 -10.19
N THR A 202 -20.10 15.18 -9.30
CA THR A 202 -18.87 15.91 -9.61
C THR A 202 -18.08 15.24 -10.73
N TYR A 203 -18.02 13.90 -10.73
CA TYR A 203 -17.26 13.11 -11.71
C TYR A 203 -18.07 11.96 -12.33
N GLY A 204 -19.39 11.90 -12.10
CA GLY A 204 -20.24 10.81 -12.59
C GLY A 204 -19.95 9.47 -11.90
N GLU A 205 -19.63 9.52 -10.61
CA GLU A 205 -19.32 8.35 -9.79
C GLU A 205 -20.57 7.80 -9.11
N THR A 206 -20.51 6.58 -8.59
CA THR A 206 -21.64 5.90 -7.94
C THR A 206 -21.40 5.59 -6.48
N ILE A 207 -20.13 5.46 -6.09
CA ILE A 207 -19.70 5.06 -4.76
C ILE A 207 -18.83 6.11 -4.05
N ASN A 208 -18.80 7.35 -4.55
CA ASN A 208 -18.17 8.48 -3.87
C ASN A 208 -19.19 9.20 -2.95
N GLY A 209 -18.75 10.20 -2.19
CA GLY A 209 -19.60 10.97 -1.29
C GLY A 209 -20.07 10.19 -0.07
N VAL A 210 -21.21 10.62 0.49
CA VAL A 210 -21.90 9.94 1.59
C VAL A 210 -22.37 8.54 1.16
N GLN A 211 -22.01 7.50 1.90
CA GLN A 211 -22.27 6.10 1.60
C GLN A 211 -22.75 5.35 2.85
N SER A 212 -24.00 4.88 2.82
CA SER A 212 -24.55 4.00 3.86
C SER A 212 -24.34 2.53 3.49
N ARG A 213 -23.37 1.87 4.12
CA ARG A 213 -23.01 0.47 3.89
C ARG A 213 -22.94 -0.33 5.19
N ASN A 214 -22.76 -1.65 5.05
CA ASN A 214 -22.90 -2.61 6.16
C ASN A 214 -21.57 -3.18 6.67
N THR A 215 -20.44 -2.82 6.06
CA THR A 215 -19.12 -3.26 6.51
C THR A 215 -18.64 -2.39 7.68
N HIS A 216 -17.86 -2.97 8.60
CA HIS A 216 -17.39 -2.29 9.83
C HIS A 216 -18.53 -1.58 10.59
N GLN A 217 -19.66 -2.28 10.71
CA GLN A 217 -20.91 -1.76 11.26
C GLN A 217 -21.29 -2.46 12.58
N PHE A 218 -22.15 -1.81 13.37
CA PHE A 218 -22.75 -2.43 14.56
C PHE A 218 -23.60 -3.64 14.14
N ALA A 219 -23.23 -4.83 14.63
CA ALA A 219 -23.96 -6.07 14.38
C ALA A 219 -25.21 -6.20 15.26
N TYR A 220 -25.22 -5.48 16.39
CA TYR A 220 -26.33 -5.43 17.33
C TYR A 220 -26.80 -3.98 17.53
N PRO A 221 -28.09 -3.74 17.84
CA PRO A 221 -28.57 -2.43 18.23
C PRO A 221 -27.80 -1.86 19.42
N VAL A 222 -27.26 -0.65 19.28
CA VAL A 222 -26.58 0.08 20.35
C VAL A 222 -27.22 1.46 20.52
N ASP A 223 -27.53 1.79 21.78
CA ASP A 223 -28.08 3.08 22.16
C ASP A 223 -27.00 4.18 22.03
N PRO A 224 -27.29 5.30 21.34
CA PRO A 224 -26.30 6.34 21.07
C PRO A 224 -26.16 7.39 22.19
N TYR A 225 -26.98 7.36 23.24
CA TYR A 225 -27.08 8.44 24.22
C TYR A 225 -26.24 8.18 25.47
N VAL A 226 -25.80 9.26 26.13
CA VAL A 226 -24.99 9.19 27.36
C VAL A 226 -25.68 8.34 28.43
N THR A 227 -26.95 8.63 28.68
CA THR A 227 -27.85 7.76 29.44
C THR A 227 -28.73 6.98 28.47
N ALA A 228 -28.61 5.65 28.49
CA ALA A 228 -29.36 4.77 27.61
C ALA A 228 -30.87 5.04 27.68
N GLY A 229 -31.53 5.13 26.52
CA GLY A 229 -32.96 5.42 26.38
C GLY A 229 -33.34 6.89 26.58
N SER A 230 -32.40 7.79 26.88
CA SER A 230 -32.69 9.21 27.15
C SER A 230 -32.02 10.14 26.13
N PRO A 231 -32.74 10.55 25.07
CA PRO A 231 -32.23 11.55 24.12
C PRO A 231 -31.82 12.87 24.78
N ALA A 232 -32.47 13.25 25.88
CA ALA A 232 -32.16 14.46 26.64
C ALA A 232 -30.78 14.43 27.31
N SER A 233 -30.16 13.25 27.45
CA SER A 233 -28.80 13.12 28.01
C SER A 233 -27.68 13.50 27.04
N GLY A 234 -28.01 13.75 25.77
CA GLY A 234 -27.04 14.01 24.71
C GLY A 234 -26.43 12.73 24.14
N LEU A 235 -25.70 12.87 23.03
CA LEU A 235 -25.06 11.75 22.33
C LEU A 235 -23.72 11.38 22.98
N LEU A 236 -23.35 10.10 22.87
CA LEU A 236 -22.01 9.64 23.21
C LEU A 236 -20.94 10.29 22.31
N PRO A 237 -19.69 10.42 22.78
CA PRO A 237 -18.62 11.07 22.02
C PRO A 237 -18.42 10.47 20.62
N GLY A 238 -18.20 11.34 19.64
CA GLY A 238 -17.92 10.96 18.25
C GLY A 238 -19.16 10.62 17.41
N ILE A 239 -20.37 10.75 17.97
CA ILE A 239 -21.62 10.65 17.20
C ILE A 239 -22.06 12.06 16.78
N SER A 240 -22.26 12.23 15.48
CA SER A 240 -22.79 13.45 14.89
C SER A 240 -24.30 13.56 15.15
N ALA A 241 -24.73 14.75 15.60
CA ALA A 241 -26.14 15.13 15.67
C ALA A 241 -26.69 15.61 14.31
N THR A 242 -25.82 15.82 13.33
CA THR A 242 -26.21 16.29 12.00
C THR A 242 -26.96 15.18 11.25
N PRO A 243 -28.14 15.46 10.68
CA PRO A 243 -28.86 14.51 9.85
C PRO A 243 -27.98 13.99 8.70
N LEU A 244 -28.07 12.70 8.40
CA LEU A 244 -27.29 12.11 7.34
C LEU A 244 -27.76 12.65 5.97
N PRO A 245 -26.88 13.24 5.15
CA PRO A 245 -27.24 13.67 3.81
C PRO A 245 -27.64 12.48 2.91
N PRO A 246 -28.33 12.72 1.78
CA PRO A 246 -28.61 11.69 0.80
C PRO A 246 -27.33 10.98 0.31
N GLN A 247 -27.42 9.69 0.03
CA GLN A 247 -26.30 8.91 -0.50
C GLN A 247 -25.78 9.55 -1.80
N GLY A 248 -24.46 9.64 -1.93
CA GLY A 248 -23.77 10.29 -3.05
C GLY A 248 -23.58 11.79 -2.89
N SER A 249 -24.10 12.41 -1.82
CA SER A 249 -23.83 13.83 -1.54
C SER A 249 -22.37 14.04 -1.17
N GLY A 250 -21.78 15.17 -1.58
CA GLY A 250 -20.43 15.57 -1.15
C GLY A 250 -20.42 16.21 0.24
N ASP A 251 -19.29 16.13 0.92
CA ASP A 251 -19.03 16.84 2.18
C ASP A 251 -17.52 17.02 2.46
N ASP A 252 -17.19 17.65 3.58
CA ASP A 252 -15.82 17.95 4.02
C ASP A 252 -15.20 16.86 4.91
N LYS A 253 -15.88 15.71 5.07
CA LYS A 253 -15.44 14.62 5.93
C LYS A 253 -14.49 13.71 5.16
N ILE A 254 -13.55 13.11 5.86
CA ILE A 254 -12.58 12.18 5.29
C ILE A 254 -12.56 10.89 6.10
N GLN A 255 -12.05 9.83 5.47
CA GLN A 255 -11.94 8.53 6.11
C GLN A 255 -11.08 8.61 7.39
N ALA A 256 -11.47 7.86 8.42
CA ALA A 256 -10.85 7.93 9.74
C ALA A 256 -9.35 7.59 9.73
N TYR A 257 -8.62 8.10 10.71
CA TYR A 257 -7.21 7.76 10.93
C TYR A 257 -7.04 6.83 12.14
N CYS A 258 -5.92 6.09 12.17
CA CYS A 258 -5.48 5.29 13.31
C CYS A 258 -3.96 5.16 13.33
N PHE A 259 -3.39 4.53 14.35
CA PHE A 259 -2.02 4.00 14.31
C PHE A 259 -2.04 2.54 13.86
N ARG A 260 -1.11 2.14 12.98
CA ARG A 260 -0.90 0.73 12.61
C ARG A 260 0.02 0.08 13.65
N MET A 261 -0.55 -0.67 14.59
CA MET A 261 0.22 -1.20 15.72
C MET A 261 0.99 -2.44 15.31
N CYS A 262 2.28 -2.49 15.67
CA CYS A 262 3.03 -3.74 15.68
C CYS A 262 2.79 -4.43 17.03
N LEU A 263 2.18 -5.61 17.05
CA LEU A 263 1.88 -6.34 18.30
C LEU A 263 2.59 -7.69 18.35
N THR A 264 2.93 -8.16 19.55
CA THR A 264 3.51 -9.48 19.80
C THR A 264 2.87 -10.17 21.02
N GLN A 265 2.99 -11.50 21.08
CA GLN A 265 2.64 -12.31 22.24
C GLN A 265 3.88 -12.77 23.03
N ALA A 266 5.08 -12.28 22.69
CA ALA A 266 6.31 -12.63 23.38
C ALA A 266 6.21 -12.36 24.90
N ALA A 267 6.93 -13.16 25.69
CA ALA A 267 6.90 -13.06 27.15
C ALA A 267 7.40 -11.70 27.67
N ASN A 268 8.33 -11.06 26.95
CA ASN A 268 8.90 -9.75 27.26
C ASN A 268 8.14 -8.57 26.62
N ARG A 269 6.93 -8.78 26.06
CA ARG A 269 6.12 -7.70 25.48
C ARG A 269 5.87 -6.59 26.51
N ILE A 270 5.77 -5.36 26.03
CA ILE A 270 5.34 -4.20 26.82
C ILE A 270 3.80 -4.27 26.91
N PRO A 271 3.22 -4.39 28.12
CA PRO A 271 1.76 -4.42 28.29
C PRO A 271 1.10 -3.08 27.92
N PHE A 272 -0.18 -3.12 27.58
CA PHE A 272 -0.96 -1.90 27.36
C PHE A 272 -1.20 -1.15 28.68
N GLY A 273 -0.44 -0.09 28.91
CA GLY A 273 -0.60 0.80 30.07
C GLY A 273 -1.82 1.72 29.95
N LYS A 274 -2.38 2.15 31.09
CA LYS A 274 -3.46 3.14 31.11
C LYS A 274 -2.91 4.51 30.72
N PRO A 275 -3.38 5.15 29.63
CA PRO A 275 -2.88 6.47 29.24
C PRO A 275 -3.38 7.56 30.22
N SER A 276 -2.61 8.64 30.37
CA SER A 276 -2.93 9.75 31.29
C SER A 276 -4.23 10.50 30.95
N GLY A 277 -4.65 10.46 29.68
CA GLY A 277 -5.93 11.01 29.19
C GLY A 277 -7.04 9.98 29.02
N TYR A 278 -6.96 8.82 29.68
CA TYR A 278 -7.98 7.78 29.58
C TYR A 278 -9.35 8.27 30.09
N ASP A 279 -10.35 8.25 29.20
CA ASP A 279 -11.74 8.51 29.54
C ASP A 279 -12.61 7.31 29.17
N PRO A 280 -13.23 6.60 30.14
CA PRO A 280 -14.04 5.42 29.88
C PRO A 280 -15.27 5.70 28.99
N ILE A 281 -15.81 6.94 28.97
CA ILE A 281 -17.00 7.24 28.17
C ILE A 281 -16.73 7.14 26.66
N ARG A 282 -15.46 7.27 26.23
CA ARG A 282 -15.02 7.09 24.84
C ARG A 282 -15.25 5.66 24.32
N TYR A 283 -15.33 4.68 25.22
CA TYR A 283 -15.47 3.26 24.87
C TYR A 283 -16.86 2.70 25.21
N GLU A 284 -17.78 3.55 25.67
CA GLU A 284 -19.13 3.14 26.08
C GLU A 284 -19.93 2.52 24.92
N LEU A 285 -19.76 3.01 23.69
CA LEU A 285 -20.35 2.38 22.49
C LEU A 285 -19.85 0.95 22.29
N LEU A 286 -18.55 0.71 22.45
CA LEU A 286 -17.97 -0.61 22.32
C LEU A 286 -18.43 -1.53 23.46
N LEU A 287 -18.47 -1.01 24.70
CA LEU A 287 -19.00 -1.74 25.84
C LEU A 287 -20.42 -2.24 25.59
N ARG A 288 -21.33 -1.34 25.18
CA ARG A 288 -22.71 -1.68 24.87
C ARG A 288 -22.82 -2.68 23.74
N HIS A 289 -21.97 -2.56 22.70
CA HIS A 289 -21.94 -3.51 21.60
C HIS A 289 -21.51 -4.92 22.06
N ILE A 290 -20.49 -5.00 22.93
CA ILE A 290 -20.02 -6.28 23.52
C ILE A 290 -21.10 -6.89 24.41
N GLN A 291 -21.75 -6.09 25.25
CA GLN A 291 -22.86 -6.54 26.11
C GLN A 291 -24.08 -7.01 25.31
N ALA A 292 -24.30 -6.44 24.12
CA ALA A 292 -25.33 -6.88 23.19
C ALA A 292 -25.00 -8.20 22.46
N GLY A 293 -23.78 -8.73 22.62
CA GLY A 293 -23.35 -10.01 22.07
C GLY A 293 -22.19 -9.94 21.07
N TYR A 294 -21.57 -8.78 20.87
CA TYR A 294 -20.41 -8.68 19.98
C TYR A 294 -19.16 -9.28 20.60
N THR A 295 -18.55 -10.24 19.92
CA THR A 295 -17.36 -10.97 20.39
C THR A 295 -16.08 -10.59 19.63
N GLY A 296 -16.13 -9.54 18.80
CA GLY A 296 -15.04 -9.13 17.91
C GLY A 296 -15.26 -9.58 16.46
N PRO A 297 -14.24 -9.44 15.60
CA PRO A 297 -12.89 -8.95 15.89
C PRO A 297 -12.85 -7.47 16.30
N TYR A 298 -11.97 -7.09 17.25
CA TYR A 298 -11.85 -5.69 17.71
C TYR A 298 -10.77 -4.88 16.98
N PHE A 299 -9.85 -5.59 16.32
CA PHE A 299 -8.76 -5.09 15.48
C PHE A 299 -8.21 -6.30 14.69
N THR A 300 -7.45 -6.06 13.62
CA THR A 300 -6.77 -7.14 12.86
C THR A 300 -5.46 -7.55 13.53
N THR A 301 -4.98 -8.76 13.26
CA THR A 301 -3.68 -9.26 13.76
C THR A 301 -2.95 -10.00 12.64
N HIS A 302 -2.66 -9.29 11.54
CA HIS A 302 -2.02 -9.90 10.37
C HIS A 302 -0.56 -10.20 10.68
N SER A 303 -0.13 -11.46 10.57
CA SER A 303 1.27 -11.85 10.80
C SER A 303 2.19 -11.16 9.80
N VAL A 304 3.28 -10.57 10.32
CA VAL A 304 4.32 -9.93 9.49
C VAL A 304 5.67 -10.66 9.49
N GLY A 305 5.82 -11.65 10.37
CA GLY A 305 7.09 -12.31 10.65
C GLY A 305 7.51 -12.09 12.10
N GLY A 306 8.55 -12.82 12.56
CA GLY A 306 9.16 -12.62 13.88
C GLY A 306 8.23 -12.79 15.09
N GLY A 307 7.08 -13.46 14.95
CA GLY A 307 6.06 -13.52 16.01
C GLY A 307 5.36 -12.18 16.29
N LYS A 308 5.35 -11.30 15.29
CA LYS A 308 4.74 -9.97 15.33
C LYS A 308 3.60 -9.85 14.31
N THR A 309 2.77 -8.85 14.52
CA THR A 309 1.59 -8.58 13.68
C THR A 309 1.51 -7.12 13.30
N ASP A 310 0.89 -6.83 12.17
CA ASP A 310 0.33 -5.54 11.82
C ASP A 310 -1.16 -5.53 12.19
N SER A 311 -1.54 -4.57 13.03
CA SER A 311 -2.89 -4.42 13.56
C SER A 311 -3.53 -3.13 13.09
N ASN A 312 -4.75 -3.26 12.55
CA ASN A 312 -5.57 -2.21 11.96
C ASN A 312 -7.03 -2.32 12.41
N ASN A 313 -7.87 -1.39 11.94
CA ASN A 313 -9.30 -1.33 12.19
C ASN A 313 -10.01 -2.61 11.76
N ASN A 314 -10.85 -3.14 12.64
CA ASN A 314 -11.83 -4.17 12.33
C ASN A 314 -13.01 -4.09 13.31
N GLY A 315 -14.22 -3.91 12.79
CA GLY A 315 -15.45 -3.75 13.57
C GLY A 315 -16.01 -2.33 13.60
N ALA A 316 -17.12 -2.16 14.33
CA ALA A 316 -17.87 -0.89 14.40
C ALA A 316 -17.16 0.19 15.25
N VAL A 317 -16.54 -0.23 16.34
CA VAL A 317 -15.72 0.60 17.21
C VAL A 317 -14.41 -0.14 17.40
N SER A 318 -13.35 0.40 16.80
CA SER A 318 -12.04 -0.23 16.70
C SER A 318 -10.98 0.89 16.64
N THR A 319 -9.80 0.62 16.09
CA THR A 319 -8.65 1.53 16.13
C THR A 319 -8.87 2.84 15.38
N ASP A 320 -9.82 2.90 14.44
CA ASP A 320 -10.19 4.16 13.79
C ASP A 320 -10.91 5.11 14.75
N ASN A 321 -10.32 6.30 14.92
CA ASN A 321 -10.93 7.38 15.70
C ASN A 321 -11.86 8.22 14.81
N ILE A 322 -12.97 7.60 14.39
CA ILE A 322 -13.91 8.16 13.41
C ILE A 322 -14.37 9.57 13.80
N GLY A 323 -14.12 10.54 12.91
CA GLY A 323 -14.59 11.92 13.02
C GLY A 323 -13.62 12.90 13.70
N PHE A 324 -12.46 12.42 14.18
CA PHE A 324 -11.51 13.27 14.92
C PHE A 324 -10.39 13.84 14.04
N ASN A 325 -10.44 13.63 12.72
CA ASN A 325 -9.37 13.98 11.79
C ASN A 325 -9.74 15.02 10.72
N TYR A 326 -10.99 15.51 10.65
CA TYR A 326 -11.44 16.38 9.56
C TYR A 326 -10.60 17.65 9.37
N ALA A 327 -10.14 18.26 10.46
CA ALA A 327 -9.33 19.48 10.40
C ALA A 327 -7.86 19.21 10.01
N TYR A 328 -7.37 17.97 10.12
CA TYR A 328 -5.96 17.63 9.93
C TYR A 328 -5.36 18.11 8.60
N PRO A 329 -6.04 17.96 7.45
CA PRO A 329 -5.46 18.31 6.15
C PRO A 329 -5.01 19.76 6.06
N THR A 330 -5.80 20.70 6.59
CA THR A 330 -5.53 22.15 6.49
C THR A 330 -5.09 22.80 7.81
N ALA A 331 -4.89 22.01 8.85
CA ALA A 331 -4.48 22.46 10.17
C ALA A 331 -3.05 23.01 10.22
N SER A 332 -2.78 23.88 11.19
CA SER A 332 -1.42 24.27 11.57
C SER A 332 -0.66 23.08 12.19
N TRP A 333 0.67 23.16 12.24
CA TRP A 333 1.51 22.11 12.87
C TRP A 333 1.08 21.79 14.31
N ALA A 334 0.85 22.81 15.15
CA ALA A 334 0.40 22.62 16.52
C ALA A 334 -0.98 21.93 16.60
N THR A 335 -1.89 22.25 15.68
CA THR A 335 -3.22 21.61 15.63
C THR A 335 -3.10 20.15 15.18
N ARG A 336 -2.25 19.85 14.19
CA ARG A 336 -1.96 18.47 13.78
C ARG A 336 -1.35 17.64 14.91
N GLU A 337 -0.41 18.21 15.66
CA GLU A 337 0.17 17.56 16.85
C GLU A 337 -0.92 17.22 17.88
N SER A 338 -1.86 18.14 18.14
CA SER A 338 -3.00 17.88 19.02
C SER A 338 -3.91 16.76 18.49
N ILE A 339 -4.17 16.72 17.18
CA ILE A 339 -4.96 15.65 16.55
C ILE A 339 -4.22 14.31 16.67
N ILE A 340 -2.90 14.28 16.44
CA ILE A 340 -2.08 13.07 16.61
C ILE A 340 -2.10 12.59 18.06
N ALA A 341 -2.03 13.51 19.03
CA ALA A 341 -2.13 13.18 20.45
C ALA A 341 -3.51 12.60 20.81
N GLU A 342 -4.60 13.20 20.31
CA GLU A 342 -5.97 12.68 20.47
C GLU A 342 -6.10 11.24 19.96
N HIS A 343 -5.59 10.95 18.75
CA HIS A 343 -5.63 9.59 18.21
C HIS A 343 -4.78 8.61 19.00
N ARG A 344 -3.62 9.06 19.53
CA ARG A 344 -2.74 8.23 20.35
C ARG A 344 -3.41 7.87 21.67
N THR A 345 -3.98 8.85 22.36
CA THR A 345 -4.71 8.64 23.63
C THR A 345 -5.93 7.75 23.43
N TYR A 346 -6.71 7.97 22.37
CA TYR A 346 -7.84 7.11 22.01
C TYR A 346 -7.41 5.66 21.81
N GLN A 347 -6.41 5.39 20.97
CA GLN A 347 -6.07 4.02 20.63
C GLN A 347 -5.32 3.31 21.77
N GLN A 348 -4.44 3.99 22.51
CA GLN A 348 -3.86 3.43 23.74
C GLN A 348 -4.93 3.11 24.78
N GLY A 349 -5.92 3.98 24.93
CA GLY A 349 -7.02 3.77 25.85
C GLY A 349 -7.96 2.65 25.41
N LEU A 350 -8.18 2.46 24.11
CA LEU A 350 -8.91 1.32 23.54
C LEU A 350 -8.22 0.00 23.92
N MET A 351 -6.89 -0.09 23.74
CA MET A 351 -6.14 -1.29 24.08
C MET A 351 -6.16 -1.56 25.59
N TRP A 352 -6.03 -0.52 26.41
CA TRP A 352 -6.16 -0.65 27.85
C TRP A 352 -7.57 -1.09 28.27
N PHE A 353 -8.62 -0.48 27.72
CA PHE A 353 -10.02 -0.81 27.98
C PHE A 353 -10.31 -2.29 27.66
N LEU A 354 -9.97 -2.73 26.46
CA LEU A 354 -10.18 -4.11 26.03
C LEU A 354 -9.45 -5.13 26.90
N ALA A 355 -8.26 -4.80 27.41
CA ALA A 355 -7.47 -5.69 28.26
C ALA A 355 -7.84 -5.63 29.76
N ASN A 356 -8.43 -4.54 30.26
CA ASN A 356 -8.50 -4.28 31.71
C ASN A 356 -9.89 -3.91 32.25
N ASP A 357 -10.85 -3.45 31.44
CA ASP A 357 -12.12 -2.95 31.98
C ASP A 357 -12.95 -4.10 32.60
N PRO A 358 -13.29 -4.04 33.90
CA PRO A 358 -13.98 -5.12 34.59
C PRO A 358 -15.41 -5.34 34.07
N ARG A 359 -16.00 -4.36 33.37
CA ARG A 359 -17.34 -4.45 32.77
C ARG A 359 -17.36 -5.36 31.53
N LEU A 360 -16.20 -5.70 30.97
CA LEU A 360 -16.07 -6.64 29.86
C LEU A 360 -16.08 -8.11 30.32
N PRO A 361 -16.41 -9.07 29.45
CA PRO A 361 -16.17 -10.49 29.72
C PRO A 361 -14.68 -10.79 29.93
N ALA A 362 -14.35 -11.75 30.81
CA ALA A 362 -12.96 -12.18 31.02
C ALA A 362 -12.30 -12.67 29.74
N SER A 363 -13.04 -13.37 28.87
CA SER A 363 -12.55 -13.84 27.56
C SER A 363 -12.03 -12.70 26.68
N VAL A 364 -12.68 -11.53 26.69
CA VAL A 364 -12.24 -10.35 25.94
C VAL A 364 -10.95 -9.78 26.54
N ARG A 365 -10.93 -9.59 27.86
CA ARG A 365 -9.75 -9.10 28.58
C ARG A 365 -8.53 -9.98 28.39
N ASP A 366 -8.68 -11.28 28.66
CA ASP A 366 -7.59 -12.24 28.58
C ASP A 366 -7.09 -12.39 27.15
N SER A 367 -8.00 -12.42 26.16
CA SER A 367 -7.59 -12.51 24.76
C SER A 367 -6.77 -11.31 24.30
N THR A 368 -7.11 -10.10 24.77
CA THR A 368 -6.41 -8.86 24.45
C THR A 368 -5.10 -8.73 25.23
N ALA A 369 -5.11 -9.06 26.52
CA ALA A 369 -3.95 -8.99 27.41
C ALA A 369 -2.81 -9.94 27.02
N ARG A 370 -3.09 -10.97 26.20
CA ARG A 370 -2.06 -11.82 25.57
C ARG A 370 -1.19 -11.06 24.57
N TRP A 371 -1.68 -9.96 24.02
CA TRP A 371 -0.92 -9.08 23.14
C TRP A 371 -0.26 -7.94 23.90
N GLY A 372 0.72 -7.30 23.27
CA GLY A 372 1.45 -6.15 23.79
C GLY A 372 2.38 -5.60 22.72
N LEU A 373 3.06 -4.49 23.04
CA LEU A 373 4.02 -3.88 22.11
C LEU A 373 5.35 -4.65 22.17
N PRO A 374 5.98 -4.93 21.03
CA PRO A 374 7.31 -5.54 21.01
C PRO A 374 8.36 -4.55 21.53
N VAL A 375 9.35 -5.03 22.27
CA VAL A 375 10.42 -4.20 22.87
C VAL A 375 11.46 -3.73 21.87
N ASP A 376 11.49 -4.33 20.69
CA ASP A 376 12.48 -4.11 19.63
C ASP A 376 11.93 -3.35 18.42
N GLU A 377 10.65 -2.98 18.41
CA GLU A 377 10.09 -2.03 17.44
C GLU A 377 9.88 -0.68 18.11
N PHE A 378 9.99 0.41 17.33
CA PHE A 378 9.60 1.75 17.75
C PHE A 378 10.17 2.15 19.14
N THR A 379 11.44 1.81 19.38
CA THR A 379 12.07 1.97 20.71
C THR A 379 12.07 3.42 21.18
N GLY A 380 12.22 4.39 20.26
CA GLY A 380 12.15 5.83 20.55
C GLY A 380 10.78 6.32 21.05
N THR A 381 9.73 5.53 20.87
CA THR A 381 8.34 5.84 21.26
C THR A 381 7.76 4.79 22.21
N GLY A 382 8.61 3.99 22.85
CA GLY A 382 8.21 2.98 23.83
C GLY A 382 7.42 1.81 23.23
N GLY A 383 7.71 1.44 21.98
CA GLY A 383 7.00 0.38 21.26
C GLY A 383 5.75 0.86 20.51
N TRP A 384 5.37 2.14 20.63
CA TRP A 384 4.21 2.68 19.93
C TRP A 384 4.57 3.20 18.54
N PRO A 385 3.76 2.98 17.48
CA PRO A 385 4.10 3.48 16.15
C PRO A 385 4.35 5.00 16.12
N PRO A 386 5.39 5.47 15.42
CA PRO A 386 5.84 6.87 15.51
C PRO A 386 4.93 7.84 14.76
N MET A 387 4.20 7.37 13.75
CA MET A 387 3.41 8.21 12.84
C MET A 387 1.94 7.77 12.82
N LEU A 388 1.04 8.76 12.71
CA LEU A 388 -0.39 8.52 12.49
C LEU A 388 -0.62 8.07 11.05
N TYR A 389 -1.51 7.09 10.82
CA TYR A 389 -1.86 6.65 9.48
C TYR A 389 -2.79 7.67 8.81
N ILE A 390 -2.18 8.63 8.12
CA ILE A 390 -2.89 9.61 7.31
C ILE A 390 -3.33 8.91 6.03
N ARG A 391 -4.56 8.40 6.02
CA ARG A 391 -5.12 7.71 4.86
C ARG A 391 -5.39 8.65 3.70
N GLU A 392 -5.75 9.89 4.00
CA GLU A 392 -6.17 10.88 3.01
C GLU A 392 -6.10 12.28 3.61
N ALA A 393 -5.52 13.23 2.89
CA ALA A 393 -5.56 14.64 3.26
C ALA A 393 -5.95 15.50 2.06
N ARG A 394 -5.05 16.36 1.57
CA ARG A 394 -5.28 17.11 0.33
C ARG A 394 -5.10 16.17 -0.86
N ARG A 395 -5.96 16.32 -1.86
CA ARG A 395 -5.76 15.75 -3.20
C ARG A 395 -5.63 16.87 -4.20
N MET A 396 -4.57 16.86 -5.00
CA MET A 396 -4.36 17.86 -6.04
C MET A 396 -5.53 17.89 -7.03
N ILE A 397 -5.84 19.04 -7.61
CA ILE A 397 -6.72 19.15 -8.79
C ILE A 397 -5.84 19.50 -9.98
N SER A 398 -5.74 18.59 -10.94
CA SER A 398 -4.94 18.77 -12.15
C SER A 398 -5.76 18.56 -13.43
N ALA A 399 -5.07 18.55 -14.58
CA ALA A 399 -5.67 18.28 -15.88
C ALA A 399 -6.27 16.86 -16.03
N TYR A 400 -5.98 15.94 -15.09
CA TYR A 400 -6.59 14.63 -15.05
C TYR A 400 -6.82 14.22 -13.59
N VAL A 401 -8.08 14.11 -13.19
CA VAL A 401 -8.49 13.57 -11.90
C VAL A 401 -8.76 12.09 -12.09
N MET A 402 -8.06 11.22 -11.36
CA MET A 402 -8.37 9.78 -11.34
C MET A 402 -9.73 9.56 -10.64
N THR A 403 -10.60 8.74 -11.21
CA THR A 403 -11.99 8.55 -10.72
C THR A 403 -12.36 7.07 -10.57
N GLU A 404 -13.54 6.78 -10.02
CA GLU A 404 -14.12 5.42 -10.05
C GLU A 404 -14.06 4.81 -11.46
N ALA A 405 -14.28 5.60 -12.51
CA ALA A 405 -14.28 5.10 -13.89
C ALA A 405 -12.93 4.50 -14.30
N ASP A 406 -11.81 5.08 -13.84
CA ASP A 406 -10.47 4.54 -14.04
C ASP A 406 -10.28 3.23 -13.27
N CYS A 407 -10.60 3.24 -11.97
CA CYS A 407 -10.47 2.07 -11.11
C CYS A 407 -11.31 0.88 -11.59
N ARG A 408 -12.46 1.14 -12.24
CA ARG A 408 -13.34 0.14 -12.83
C ARG A 408 -12.96 -0.29 -14.24
N GLY A 409 -11.95 0.34 -14.84
CA GLY A 409 -11.54 0.10 -16.23
C GLY A 409 -12.56 0.58 -17.27
N ARG A 410 -13.49 1.47 -16.91
CA ARG A 410 -14.43 2.11 -17.85
C ARG A 410 -13.73 3.20 -18.67
N VAL A 411 -12.75 3.85 -18.06
CA VAL A 411 -11.82 4.78 -18.70
C VAL A 411 -10.40 4.25 -18.48
N ARG A 412 -9.51 4.49 -19.45
CA ARG A 412 -8.11 4.06 -19.38
C ARG A 412 -7.19 5.21 -19.76
N ALA A 413 -6.35 5.64 -18.82
CA ALA A 413 -5.28 6.59 -19.09
C ALA A 413 -4.28 6.01 -20.12
N THR A 414 -4.00 6.76 -21.18
CA THR A 414 -3.02 6.37 -22.22
C THR A 414 -1.60 6.80 -21.88
N ASP A 415 -1.46 7.74 -20.95
CA ASP A 415 -0.21 8.31 -20.46
C ASP A 415 0.22 7.70 -19.12
N SER A 416 0.06 6.38 -18.99
CA SER A 416 0.36 5.63 -17.77
C SER A 416 1.81 5.80 -17.32
N VAL A 417 2.00 6.02 -16.02
CA VAL A 417 3.32 6.04 -15.35
C VAL A 417 3.46 4.99 -14.27
N GLY A 418 2.44 4.15 -14.11
CA GLY A 418 2.38 3.08 -13.12
C GLY A 418 1.01 2.44 -13.11
N LEU A 419 0.89 1.28 -12.46
CA LEU A 419 -0.39 0.62 -12.23
C LEU A 419 -0.77 0.69 -10.75
N ALA A 420 -2.05 0.96 -10.50
CA ALA A 420 -2.69 0.69 -9.22
C ALA A 420 -3.62 -0.52 -9.36
N SER A 421 -3.86 -1.25 -8.27
CA SER A 421 -4.61 -2.52 -8.34
C SER A 421 -5.38 -2.87 -7.06
N TYR A 422 -5.33 -2.01 -6.05
CA TYR A 422 -5.98 -2.29 -4.78
C TYR A 422 -7.49 -2.02 -4.85
N THR A 423 -8.24 -2.58 -3.92
CA THR A 423 -9.66 -2.29 -3.70
C THR A 423 -9.89 -0.78 -3.57
N MET A 424 -10.99 -0.24 -4.11
CA MET A 424 -11.46 1.09 -3.72
C MET A 424 -11.99 0.99 -2.30
N ASP A 425 -11.10 1.27 -1.35
CA ASP A 425 -11.39 1.24 0.07
C ASP A 425 -11.46 2.66 0.65
N SER A 426 -12.51 2.91 1.40
CA SER A 426 -12.64 4.08 2.27
C SER A 426 -13.12 3.57 3.61
N HIS A 427 -12.48 4.04 4.68
CA HIS A 427 -12.93 3.74 6.03
C HIS A 427 -14.12 4.65 6.41
N ASN A 428 -14.88 4.25 7.44
CA ASN A 428 -15.96 5.06 7.97
C ASN A 428 -15.49 6.49 8.27
N CYS A 429 -16.25 7.47 7.77
CA CYS A 429 -15.98 8.88 7.87
C CYS A 429 -16.68 9.50 9.09
N GLN A 430 -17.88 9.04 9.46
CA GLN A 430 -18.64 9.58 10.61
C GLN A 430 -19.49 8.50 11.31
N ARG A 431 -19.98 8.84 12.50
CA ARG A 431 -21.04 8.10 13.19
C ARG A 431 -22.27 8.98 13.30
N VAL A 432 -23.45 8.43 13.04
CA VAL A 432 -24.74 9.15 13.04
C VAL A 432 -25.79 8.37 13.80
N VAL A 433 -26.93 9.00 14.08
CA VAL A 433 -28.13 8.33 14.60
C VAL A 433 -29.10 8.07 13.45
N VAL A 434 -29.48 6.81 13.26
CA VAL A 434 -30.50 6.36 12.29
C VAL A 434 -31.50 5.50 13.05
N ASP A 435 -32.79 5.85 12.98
CA ASP A 435 -33.88 5.16 13.67
C ASP A 435 -33.62 4.95 15.18
N GLY A 436 -33.07 5.98 15.84
CA GLY A 436 -32.75 5.97 17.26
C GLY A 436 -31.54 5.11 17.65
N ARG A 437 -30.77 4.61 16.68
CA ARG A 437 -29.59 3.76 16.90
C ARG A 437 -28.34 4.37 16.26
N VAL A 438 -27.18 4.12 16.85
CA VAL A 438 -25.91 4.52 16.25
C VAL A 438 -25.64 3.72 14.97
N ARG A 439 -25.10 4.38 13.95
CA ARG A 439 -24.64 3.77 12.71
C ARG A 439 -23.36 4.44 12.23
N ASN A 440 -22.39 3.66 11.77
CA ASN A 440 -21.23 4.19 11.07
C ASN A 440 -21.57 4.49 9.60
N GLU A 441 -20.94 5.50 9.02
CA GLU A 441 -21.12 5.88 7.61
C GLU A 441 -19.77 6.17 6.94
N GLY A 442 -19.70 5.90 5.64
CA GLY A 442 -18.57 6.27 4.78
C GLY A 442 -17.69 5.11 4.37
N ASP A 443 -17.83 3.94 5.02
CA ASP A 443 -17.07 2.76 4.61
C ASP A 443 -17.49 2.27 3.22
N VAL A 444 -16.52 2.12 2.34
CA VAL A 444 -16.67 1.56 1.00
C VAL A 444 -15.56 0.53 0.80
N GLN A 445 -15.90 -0.66 0.33
CA GLN A 445 -14.94 -1.77 0.13
C GLN A 445 -15.26 -2.47 -1.18
N ILE A 446 -14.85 -1.87 -2.30
CA ILE A 446 -15.24 -2.36 -3.62
C ILE A 446 -14.03 -2.71 -4.47
N GLY A 447 -13.92 -3.99 -4.82
CA GLY A 447 -12.84 -4.51 -5.64
C GLY A 447 -12.77 -3.87 -7.03
N VAL A 448 -11.55 -3.73 -7.52
CA VAL A 448 -11.25 -3.37 -8.91
C VAL A 448 -11.18 -4.64 -9.76
N PRO A 449 -11.67 -4.63 -11.01
CA PRO A 449 -11.69 -5.83 -11.84
C PRO A 449 -10.29 -6.25 -12.32
N ALA A 450 -9.36 -5.31 -12.38
CA ALA A 450 -7.99 -5.49 -12.83
C ALA A 450 -7.13 -4.29 -12.41
N PRO A 451 -5.80 -4.43 -12.36
CA PRO A 451 -4.89 -3.30 -12.33
C PRO A 451 -5.18 -2.31 -13.45
N TYR A 452 -5.08 -1.03 -13.12
CA TYR A 452 -5.44 0.07 -14.00
C TYR A 452 -4.32 1.14 -14.02
N PRO A 453 -4.14 1.85 -15.15
CA PRO A 453 -3.07 2.82 -15.30
C PRO A 453 -3.34 4.10 -14.51
N VAL A 454 -2.30 4.61 -13.86
CA VAL A 454 -2.29 5.95 -13.25
C VAL A 454 -1.70 6.94 -14.26
N SER A 455 -2.47 7.99 -14.59
CA SER A 455 -2.09 8.99 -15.57
C SER A 455 -0.92 9.86 -15.09
N TYR A 456 0.04 10.17 -15.97
CA TYR A 456 1.07 11.17 -15.68
C TYR A 456 0.48 12.53 -15.30
N ARG A 457 -0.60 12.93 -15.97
CA ARG A 457 -1.31 14.19 -15.70
C ARG A 457 -1.89 14.26 -14.28
N ALA A 458 -2.11 13.14 -13.61
CA ALA A 458 -2.59 13.11 -12.24
C ALA A 458 -1.51 13.47 -11.21
N ILE A 459 -0.22 13.33 -11.55
CA ILE A 459 0.90 13.62 -10.63
C ILE A 459 1.61 14.95 -10.94
N VAL A 460 1.11 15.75 -11.87
CA VAL A 460 1.60 17.11 -12.16
C VAL A 460 0.46 18.13 -12.05
N PRO A 461 0.70 19.32 -11.47
CA PRO A 461 -0.32 20.36 -11.38
C PRO A 461 -0.56 21.02 -12.75
N HIS A 462 -1.55 21.90 -12.85
CA HIS A 462 -1.63 22.79 -14.01
C HIS A 462 -0.35 23.64 -14.12
N GLN A 463 0.23 23.72 -15.32
CA GLN A 463 1.48 24.45 -15.55
C GLN A 463 1.39 25.92 -15.10
N ALA A 464 0.23 26.57 -15.28
CA ALA A 464 0.01 27.94 -14.84
C ALA A 464 0.15 28.12 -13.31
N GLN A 465 -0.12 27.08 -12.52
CA GLN A 465 0.00 27.11 -11.06
C GLN A 465 1.43 26.81 -10.60
N CYS A 466 2.07 25.78 -11.16
CA CYS A 466 3.46 25.46 -10.86
C CYS A 466 4.13 24.63 -11.97
N ALA A 467 5.21 25.14 -12.57
CA ALA A 467 5.87 24.49 -13.71
C ALA A 467 6.95 23.47 -13.33
N ASN A 468 7.36 23.39 -12.07
CA ASN A 468 8.47 22.51 -11.62
C ASN A 468 8.15 21.74 -10.33
N LEU A 469 6.90 21.35 -10.12
CA LEU A 469 6.45 20.53 -8.99
C LEU A 469 5.80 19.23 -9.48
N LEU A 470 6.13 18.10 -8.87
CA LEU A 470 5.39 16.83 -9.03
C LEU A 470 4.82 16.38 -7.68
N VAL A 471 3.68 15.69 -7.72
CA VAL A 471 2.91 15.29 -6.52
C VAL A 471 2.50 13.82 -6.64
N PRO A 472 3.40 12.86 -6.35
CA PRO A 472 3.12 11.43 -6.49
C PRO A 472 2.24 10.84 -5.37
N VAL A 473 2.19 11.48 -4.19
CA VAL A 473 1.43 10.97 -3.03
C VAL A 473 0.03 11.59 -3.00
N CYS A 474 -0.05 12.92 -2.83
CA CYS A 474 -1.31 13.68 -2.86
C CYS A 474 -1.83 13.94 -4.29
N LEU A 475 -1.70 12.95 -5.17
CA LEU A 475 -2.02 13.06 -6.60
C LEU A 475 -3.49 13.40 -6.86
N SER A 476 -3.79 13.81 -8.09
CA SER A 476 -5.14 14.21 -8.48
C SER A 476 -6.09 13.03 -8.65
N SER A 477 -7.11 12.98 -7.78
CA SER A 477 -8.08 11.90 -7.72
C SER A 477 -9.34 12.30 -6.96
N SER A 478 -10.46 11.65 -7.25
CA SER A 478 -11.63 11.66 -6.37
C SER A 478 -11.31 10.92 -5.07
N HIS A 479 -12.08 11.18 -4.00
CA HIS A 479 -11.94 10.48 -2.73
C HIS A 479 -11.94 8.95 -2.89
N ILE A 480 -12.89 8.41 -3.67
CA ILE A 480 -13.01 6.96 -3.79
C ILE A 480 -11.91 6.33 -4.65
N ALA A 481 -11.45 7.01 -5.70
CA ALA A 481 -10.32 6.53 -6.50
C ALA A 481 -9.02 6.59 -5.70
N TYR A 482 -8.83 7.63 -4.89
CA TYR A 482 -7.69 7.75 -4.01
C TYR A 482 -7.59 6.57 -3.04
N GLY A 483 -8.71 6.08 -2.54
CA GLY A 483 -8.81 4.85 -1.75
C GLY A 483 -8.05 3.67 -2.35
N SER A 484 -8.14 3.49 -3.68
CA SER A 484 -7.42 2.42 -4.38
C SER A 484 -5.95 2.77 -4.71
N ILE A 485 -5.64 4.04 -4.98
CA ILE A 485 -4.31 4.46 -5.46
C ILE A 485 -3.31 4.63 -4.31
N ARG A 486 -3.76 5.01 -3.11
CA ARG A 486 -2.94 5.49 -1.98
C ARG A 486 -2.04 4.45 -1.27
N MET A 487 -1.69 3.36 -1.94
CA MET A 487 -0.93 2.25 -1.36
C MET A 487 0.57 2.50 -1.47
N GLU A 488 1.35 2.11 -0.45
CA GLU A 488 2.81 2.29 -0.41
C GLU A 488 3.55 1.78 -1.68
N PRO A 489 3.23 0.59 -2.25
CA PRO A 489 3.81 0.18 -3.54
C PRO A 489 3.55 1.17 -4.67
N VAL A 490 2.34 1.72 -4.74
CA VAL A 490 1.93 2.65 -5.79
C VAL A 490 2.62 3.99 -5.58
N PHE A 491 2.73 4.49 -4.35
CA PHE A 491 3.51 5.70 -4.06
C PHE A 491 4.99 5.54 -4.44
N MET A 492 5.61 4.39 -4.20
CA MET A 492 6.97 4.11 -4.68
C MET A 492 7.06 4.14 -6.22
N ILE A 493 6.10 3.52 -6.92
CA ILE A 493 6.03 3.53 -8.39
C ILE A 493 5.90 4.98 -8.92
N LEU A 494 4.98 5.76 -8.34
CA LEU A 494 4.75 7.14 -8.75
C LEU A 494 5.91 8.07 -8.36
N GLY A 495 6.58 7.81 -7.24
CA GLY A 495 7.81 8.50 -6.83
C GLY A 495 8.95 8.30 -7.82
N GLN A 496 9.19 7.05 -8.24
CA GLN A 496 10.14 6.74 -9.32
C GLN A 496 9.76 7.48 -10.61
N ALA A 497 8.49 7.43 -11.03
CA ALA A 497 8.01 8.15 -12.21
C ALA A 497 8.23 9.67 -12.10
N ALA A 498 7.96 10.25 -10.94
CA ALA A 498 8.13 11.68 -10.71
C ALA A 498 9.60 12.11 -10.86
N ALA A 499 10.54 11.34 -10.31
CA ALA A 499 11.97 11.63 -10.43
C ALA A 499 12.51 11.43 -11.85
N THR A 500 12.06 10.38 -12.55
CA THR A 500 12.42 10.19 -13.96
C THR A 500 11.93 11.35 -14.82
N ALA A 501 10.69 11.80 -14.61
CA ALA A 501 10.15 12.96 -15.30
C ALA A 501 10.89 14.26 -14.94
N ALA A 502 11.25 14.45 -13.66
CA ALA A 502 12.06 15.58 -13.22
C ALA A 502 13.44 15.61 -13.92
N SER A 503 14.11 14.47 -14.04
CA SER A 503 15.40 14.37 -14.73
C SER A 503 15.30 14.73 -16.22
N LEU A 504 14.23 14.29 -16.90
CA LEU A 504 13.94 14.65 -18.29
C LEU A 504 13.61 16.14 -18.42
N ALA A 505 12.81 16.71 -17.51
CA ALA A 505 12.48 18.12 -17.49
C ALA A 505 13.75 18.99 -17.31
N LEU A 506 14.64 18.61 -16.41
CA LEU A 506 15.92 19.28 -16.20
C LEU A 506 16.83 19.19 -17.43
N ALA A 507 16.88 18.04 -18.09
CA ALA A 507 17.69 17.86 -19.30
C ALA A 507 17.22 18.75 -20.46
N GLY A 508 15.90 18.92 -20.61
CA GLY A 508 15.32 19.74 -21.67
C GLY A 508 15.01 21.18 -21.26
N ASN A 509 15.32 21.60 -20.03
CA ASN A 509 14.85 22.87 -19.44
C ASN A 509 13.33 23.10 -19.60
N LEU A 510 12.55 22.06 -19.37
CA LEU A 510 11.10 22.04 -19.59
C LEU A 510 10.33 22.38 -18.32
N ALA A 511 9.06 22.76 -18.48
CA ALA A 511 8.08 22.54 -17.42
C ALA A 511 7.82 21.03 -17.29
N VAL A 512 7.51 20.54 -16.10
CA VAL A 512 7.26 19.10 -15.88
C VAL A 512 6.08 18.60 -16.72
N GLN A 513 5.09 19.46 -16.96
CA GLN A 513 3.94 19.17 -17.81
C GLN A 513 4.30 18.97 -19.30
N ALA A 514 5.45 19.49 -19.73
CA ALA A 514 5.92 19.40 -21.12
C ALA A 514 6.87 18.20 -21.37
N VAL A 515 7.09 17.35 -20.36
CA VAL A 515 7.88 16.13 -20.52
C VAL A 515 7.21 15.19 -21.52
N SER A 516 7.99 14.66 -22.47
CA SER A 516 7.52 13.65 -23.41
C SER A 516 7.15 12.35 -22.68
N VAL A 517 5.85 12.07 -22.60
CA VAL A 517 5.33 10.84 -21.98
C VAL A 517 5.92 9.58 -22.63
N PRO A 518 6.04 9.45 -23.97
CA PRO A 518 6.69 8.29 -24.57
C PRO A 518 8.15 8.09 -24.13
N ALA A 519 8.92 9.18 -23.98
CA ALA A 519 10.30 9.12 -23.48
C ALA A 519 10.35 8.70 -22.01
N LEU A 520 9.45 9.25 -21.19
CA LEU A 520 9.28 8.86 -19.79
C LEU A 520 8.94 7.38 -19.65
N GLN A 521 7.93 6.90 -20.38
CA GLN A 521 7.50 5.50 -20.35
C GLN A 521 8.60 4.56 -20.84
N THR A 522 9.35 4.95 -21.87
CA THR A 522 10.51 4.17 -22.35
C THR A 522 11.52 3.99 -21.22
N ARG A 523 11.88 5.09 -20.54
CA ARG A 523 12.82 5.02 -19.42
C ARG A 523 12.27 4.20 -18.25
N LEU A 524 11.01 4.37 -17.89
CA LEU A 524 10.38 3.62 -16.80
C LEU A 524 10.36 2.11 -17.08
N ARG A 525 10.08 1.68 -18.32
CA ARG A 525 10.14 0.26 -18.71
C ARG A 525 11.56 -0.29 -18.64
N GLN A 526 12.59 0.50 -19.02
CA GLN A 526 13.99 0.11 -18.85
C GLN A 526 14.36 -0.11 -17.38
N ASP A 527 13.77 0.68 -16.47
CA ASP A 527 13.93 0.53 -15.03
C ASP A 527 12.96 -0.52 -14.42
N GLY A 528 12.29 -1.33 -15.24
CA GLY A 528 11.45 -2.44 -14.81
C GLY A 528 10.04 -2.07 -14.32
N ALA A 529 9.56 -0.85 -14.60
CA ALA A 529 8.19 -0.45 -14.26
C ALA A 529 7.16 -1.17 -15.13
N VAL A 530 6.02 -1.52 -14.53
CA VAL A 530 4.85 -2.05 -15.25
C VAL A 530 3.88 -0.90 -15.48
N LEU A 531 3.56 -0.61 -16.75
CA LEU A 531 2.76 0.57 -17.14
C LEU A 531 1.41 0.19 -17.75
N GLU A 532 1.23 -1.06 -18.14
CA GLU A 532 0.03 -1.52 -18.83
C GLU A 532 -0.40 -2.88 -18.27
N TRP A 533 -1.68 -2.97 -17.95
CA TRP A 533 -2.33 -4.22 -17.59
C TRP A 533 -3.16 -4.73 -18.77
N GLY A 534 -3.21 -6.04 -18.97
CA GLY A 534 -4.03 -6.63 -20.02
C GLY A 534 -3.46 -6.49 -21.45
N SER A 535 -2.25 -5.96 -21.64
CA SER A 535 -1.41 -6.30 -22.81
C SER A 535 -0.71 -7.65 -22.59
N THR A 536 -1.47 -8.60 -22.04
CA THR A 536 -1.31 -10.06 -22.00
C THR A 536 0.12 -10.58 -22.16
N SER A 537 0.81 -10.64 -21.03
CA SER A 537 2.05 -11.39 -20.87
C SER A 537 1.82 -12.85 -20.47
N GLU A 538 0.57 -13.30 -20.24
CA GLU A 538 0.29 -14.68 -19.81
C GLU A 538 -1.09 -15.16 -20.30
N VAL A 539 -1.16 -16.40 -20.80
CA VAL A 539 -2.39 -17.14 -21.13
C VAL A 539 -2.28 -18.55 -20.55
N ILE A 540 -3.24 -18.98 -19.72
CA ILE A 540 -3.25 -20.30 -19.09
C ILE A 540 -4.48 -21.08 -19.52
N LEU A 541 -4.31 -22.36 -19.86
CA LEU A 541 -5.38 -23.30 -20.14
C LEU A 541 -5.26 -24.50 -19.20
N ASP A 542 -6.33 -24.71 -18.45
CA ASP A 542 -6.55 -25.85 -17.56
C ASP A 542 -7.27 -27.00 -18.28
N ASN A 543 -7.10 -28.25 -17.86
CA ASN A 543 -7.78 -29.40 -18.47
C ASN A 543 -9.30 -29.28 -18.37
N ALA A 544 -9.84 -28.65 -17.32
CA ALA A 544 -11.27 -28.42 -17.15
C ALA A 544 -11.79 -27.14 -17.83
N ALA A 545 -10.96 -26.43 -18.62
CA ALA A 545 -11.38 -25.23 -19.32
C ALA A 545 -12.56 -25.49 -20.28
N SER A 546 -13.52 -24.57 -20.30
CA SER A 546 -14.76 -24.66 -21.09
C SER A 546 -14.55 -24.54 -22.60
N SER A 547 -13.36 -24.09 -23.03
CA SER A 547 -12.95 -23.98 -24.42
C SER A 547 -11.44 -24.19 -24.57
N GLY A 548 -10.96 -24.42 -25.80
CA GLY A 548 -9.54 -24.61 -26.08
C GLY A 548 -8.99 -26.01 -25.74
N ILE A 549 -9.81 -26.93 -25.24
CA ILE A 549 -9.40 -28.30 -24.92
C ILE A 549 -10.08 -29.29 -25.87
N THR A 550 -9.30 -30.17 -26.50
CA THR A 550 -9.83 -31.31 -27.28
C THR A 550 -9.17 -32.61 -26.85
N ARG A 551 -9.97 -33.65 -26.68
CA ARG A 551 -9.54 -34.98 -26.19
C ARG A 551 -9.75 -36.02 -27.28
N ALA A 552 -8.84 -36.97 -27.36
CA ALA A 552 -9.00 -38.23 -28.07
C ALA A 552 -8.74 -39.38 -27.09
N GLY A 553 -9.54 -40.45 -27.20
CA GLY A 553 -9.50 -41.57 -26.26
C GLY A 553 -10.18 -41.27 -24.93
N THR A 554 -9.85 -42.05 -23.90
CA THR A 554 -10.46 -41.94 -22.56
C THR A 554 -9.46 -41.33 -21.58
N TRP A 555 -9.85 -40.21 -20.98
CA TRP A 555 -9.10 -39.52 -19.94
C TRP A 555 -9.91 -39.55 -18.64
N LEU A 556 -9.30 -40.08 -17.58
CA LEU A 556 -9.93 -40.23 -16.27
C LEU A 556 -9.56 -39.05 -15.40
N ARG A 557 -10.57 -38.39 -14.83
CA ARG A 557 -10.37 -37.28 -13.88
C ARG A 557 -9.98 -37.81 -12.50
N SER A 558 -9.10 -37.09 -11.83
CA SER A 558 -8.64 -37.44 -10.49
C SER A 558 -8.21 -36.19 -9.72
N THR A 559 -8.32 -36.27 -8.40
CA THR A 559 -7.83 -35.28 -7.44
C THR A 559 -6.87 -35.90 -6.42
N SER A 560 -6.56 -37.19 -6.59
CA SER A 560 -5.95 -38.04 -5.55
C SER A 560 -4.51 -37.68 -5.23
N ILE A 561 -3.75 -37.16 -6.21
CA ILE A 561 -2.38 -36.67 -6.03
C ILE A 561 -2.40 -35.14 -6.17
N GLY A 562 -1.91 -34.43 -5.16
CA GLY A 562 -1.86 -32.96 -5.19
C GLY A 562 -0.87 -32.39 -6.23
N GLY A 563 -0.92 -31.07 -6.43
CA GLY A 563 -0.01 -30.35 -7.33
C GLY A 563 -0.60 -29.98 -8.70
N TYR A 564 -1.81 -30.42 -9.01
CA TYR A 564 -2.52 -29.98 -10.21
C TYR A 564 -2.90 -28.49 -10.14
N TYR A 565 -3.18 -27.89 -11.29
CA TYR A 565 -3.80 -26.58 -11.43
C TYR A 565 -5.31 -26.77 -11.61
N GLY A 566 -6.10 -25.75 -11.27
CA GLY A 566 -7.55 -25.88 -11.38
C GLY A 566 -8.18 -26.92 -10.43
N PRO A 567 -9.37 -27.44 -10.77
CA PRO A 567 -10.18 -28.27 -9.87
C PRO A 567 -9.75 -29.73 -9.81
N ASP A 568 -9.08 -30.25 -10.84
CA ASP A 568 -8.65 -31.65 -10.97
C ASP A 568 -7.49 -31.79 -11.97
N TYR A 569 -7.07 -33.02 -12.23
CA TYR A 569 -6.25 -33.35 -13.41
C TYR A 569 -6.82 -34.57 -14.11
N GLU A 570 -6.40 -34.80 -15.35
CA GLU A 570 -6.77 -35.97 -16.14
C GLU A 570 -5.57 -36.91 -16.32
N HIS A 571 -5.82 -38.21 -16.37
CA HIS A 571 -4.81 -39.20 -16.71
C HIS A 571 -5.33 -40.29 -17.65
N ASP A 572 -4.42 -40.88 -18.43
CA ASP A 572 -4.72 -41.93 -19.42
C ASP A 572 -5.02 -43.31 -18.81
N GLY A 573 -4.91 -43.43 -17.48
CA GLY A 573 -5.09 -44.69 -16.75
C GLY A 573 -4.01 -45.73 -17.06
N ASN A 574 -2.90 -45.31 -17.68
CA ASN A 574 -1.88 -46.19 -18.24
C ASN A 574 -2.43 -47.23 -19.24
N THR A 575 -3.44 -46.83 -20.01
CA THR A 575 -4.09 -47.68 -21.02
C THR A 575 -4.16 -46.95 -22.36
N ALA A 576 -4.48 -47.69 -23.44
CA ALA A 576 -4.72 -47.14 -24.78
C ALA A 576 -3.62 -46.17 -25.27
N LYS A 577 -2.35 -46.57 -25.09
CA LYS A 577 -1.17 -45.83 -25.54
C LYS A 577 -1.25 -45.55 -27.05
N GLY A 578 -0.86 -44.34 -27.45
CA GLY A 578 -0.94 -43.87 -28.84
C GLY A 578 -2.34 -43.41 -29.26
N VAL A 579 -3.40 -43.87 -28.60
CA VAL A 579 -4.80 -43.43 -28.83
C VAL A 579 -5.15 -42.23 -27.96
N ASN A 580 -4.83 -42.29 -26.66
CA ASN A 580 -5.13 -41.23 -25.71
C ASN A 580 -4.29 -39.98 -26.01
N ARG A 581 -4.94 -38.84 -26.27
CA ARG A 581 -4.29 -37.55 -26.55
C ARG A 581 -5.12 -36.40 -25.99
N LEU A 582 -4.48 -35.36 -25.46
CA LEU A 582 -5.16 -34.15 -24.98
C LEU A 582 -4.45 -32.92 -25.50
N ARG A 583 -5.20 -32.02 -26.16
CA ARG A 583 -4.67 -30.81 -26.78
C ARG A 583 -5.20 -29.56 -26.10
N PHE A 584 -4.29 -28.63 -25.83
CA PHE A 584 -4.54 -27.26 -25.40
C PHE A 584 -4.34 -26.31 -26.58
N ARG A 585 -5.35 -25.52 -26.93
CA ARG A 585 -5.34 -24.49 -27.99
C ARG A 585 -5.63 -23.13 -27.35
N PRO A 586 -4.61 -22.32 -27.04
CA PRO A 586 -4.83 -20.98 -26.48
C PRO A 586 -5.52 -20.06 -27.49
N SER A 587 -6.19 -19.01 -27.00
CA SER A 587 -6.45 -17.81 -27.80
C SER A 587 -5.39 -16.78 -27.40
N LEU A 588 -4.34 -16.67 -28.22
CA LEU A 588 -3.24 -15.77 -27.94
C LEU A 588 -3.60 -14.33 -28.37
N PRO A 589 -3.49 -13.35 -27.47
CA PRO A 589 -3.95 -11.98 -27.70
C PRO A 589 -3.02 -11.13 -28.58
N ALA A 590 -1.77 -11.56 -28.79
CA ALA A 590 -0.81 -10.87 -29.64
C ALA A 590 0.19 -11.84 -30.26
N SER A 591 0.61 -11.55 -31.49
CA SER A 591 1.75 -12.20 -32.12
C SER A 591 3.04 -11.85 -31.36
N GLY A 592 3.99 -12.78 -31.33
CA GLY A 592 5.31 -12.57 -30.73
C GLY A 592 5.91 -13.83 -30.11
N SER A 593 6.94 -13.62 -29.30
CA SER A 593 7.65 -14.67 -28.60
C SER A 593 6.90 -15.08 -27.33
N TRP A 594 6.62 -16.37 -27.16
CA TRP A 594 5.96 -16.92 -25.98
C TRP A 594 6.73 -18.11 -25.43
N THR A 595 7.00 -18.09 -24.13
CA THR A 595 7.50 -19.23 -23.37
C THR A 595 6.34 -20.16 -23.04
N VAL A 596 6.39 -21.39 -23.52
CA VAL A 596 5.41 -22.44 -23.26
C VAL A 596 5.85 -23.23 -22.03
N GLN A 597 4.94 -23.40 -21.08
CA GLN A 597 5.17 -24.13 -19.84
C GLN A 597 4.05 -25.14 -19.62
N LEU A 598 4.40 -26.27 -19.00
CA LEU A 598 3.46 -27.35 -18.67
C LEU A 598 3.51 -27.63 -17.17
N ARG A 599 2.36 -27.97 -16.58
CA ARG A 599 2.23 -28.39 -15.20
C ARG A 599 1.49 -29.74 -15.14
N TRP A 600 1.82 -30.54 -14.12
CA TRP A 600 1.26 -31.87 -13.89
C TRP A 600 1.41 -32.30 -12.41
N THR A 601 0.76 -33.41 -12.04
CA THR A 601 1.00 -34.10 -10.77
C THR A 601 2.12 -35.14 -10.91
N ALA A 602 3.13 -35.10 -10.05
CA ALA A 602 4.22 -36.08 -10.07
C ALA A 602 3.96 -37.24 -9.09
N ASP A 603 4.25 -38.45 -9.54
CA ASP A 603 4.13 -39.69 -8.77
C ASP A 603 5.09 -40.76 -9.34
N PRO A 604 5.61 -41.71 -8.55
CA PRO A 604 6.49 -42.77 -9.06
C PRO A 604 5.89 -43.62 -10.20
N ASN A 605 4.55 -43.71 -10.34
CA ASN A 605 3.90 -44.45 -11.41
C ASN A 605 3.71 -43.67 -12.72
N ARG A 606 4.12 -42.38 -12.79
CA ARG A 606 4.02 -41.58 -14.00
C ARG A 606 5.03 -41.99 -15.05
N ALA A 607 4.75 -41.69 -16.31
CA ALA A 607 5.68 -41.90 -17.41
C ALA A 607 6.89 -40.95 -17.31
N THR A 608 8.07 -41.45 -17.62
CA THR A 608 9.32 -40.68 -17.69
C THR A 608 9.57 -40.05 -19.05
N ASN A 609 8.80 -40.46 -20.06
CA ASN A 609 9.05 -40.17 -21.46
C ASN A 609 7.83 -39.60 -22.21
N VAL A 610 6.99 -38.77 -21.56
CA VAL A 610 5.76 -38.24 -22.16
C VAL A 610 6.07 -37.32 -23.35
N PRO A 611 5.60 -37.64 -24.57
CA PRO A 611 5.77 -36.77 -25.73
C PRO A 611 4.77 -35.59 -25.71
N VAL A 612 5.30 -34.37 -25.77
CA VAL A 612 4.55 -33.11 -25.81
C VAL A 612 4.88 -32.34 -27.08
N ASP A 613 3.93 -32.24 -27.99
CA ASP A 613 4.11 -31.48 -29.23
C ASP A 613 3.65 -30.04 -29.06
N ILE A 614 4.47 -29.09 -29.50
CA ILE A 614 4.19 -27.66 -29.47
C ILE A 614 4.12 -27.19 -30.92
N ALA A 615 2.93 -26.82 -31.38
CA ALA A 615 2.71 -26.22 -32.68
C ALA A 615 2.76 -24.69 -32.54
N TYR A 616 3.65 -24.06 -33.29
CA TYR A 616 3.92 -22.62 -33.25
C TYR A 616 4.12 -22.11 -34.69
N SER A 617 4.35 -20.80 -34.89
CA SER A 617 4.38 -20.21 -36.23
C SER A 617 5.52 -20.72 -37.12
N GLY A 618 6.57 -21.31 -36.53
CA GLY A 618 7.71 -21.90 -37.23
C GLY A 618 7.61 -23.41 -37.45
N GLY A 619 6.49 -24.05 -37.08
CA GLY A 619 6.27 -25.48 -37.28
C GLY A 619 5.90 -26.23 -36.00
N LEU A 620 6.29 -27.50 -35.93
CA LEU A 620 6.00 -28.39 -34.81
C LEU A 620 7.32 -28.83 -34.16
N VAL A 621 7.41 -28.74 -32.83
CA VAL A 621 8.51 -29.31 -32.06
C VAL A 621 7.97 -30.26 -31.00
N THR A 622 8.67 -31.37 -30.76
CA THR A 622 8.31 -32.33 -29.70
C THR A 622 9.31 -32.23 -28.55
N ARG A 623 8.80 -32.18 -27.31
CA ARG A 623 9.58 -32.30 -26.09
C ARG A 623 9.19 -33.56 -25.34
N THR A 624 10.18 -34.24 -24.77
CA THR A 624 9.97 -35.39 -23.88
C THR A 624 9.96 -34.90 -22.44
N VAL A 625 8.89 -35.22 -21.70
CA VAL A 625 8.66 -34.77 -20.32
C VAL A 625 8.65 -35.95 -19.36
N ASN A 626 9.48 -35.87 -18.32
CA ASN A 626 9.46 -36.83 -17.22
C ASN A 626 8.46 -36.40 -16.15
N GLN A 627 7.31 -37.05 -16.08
CA GLN A 627 6.25 -36.68 -15.16
C GLN A 627 6.41 -37.25 -13.75
N ARG A 628 7.47 -38.03 -13.47
CA ARG A 628 7.81 -38.42 -12.09
C ARG A 628 8.45 -37.29 -11.29
N GLN A 629 8.82 -36.21 -11.95
CA GLN A 629 9.57 -35.08 -11.38
C GLN A 629 8.84 -33.77 -11.60
N SER A 630 9.20 -32.73 -10.83
CA SER A 630 8.75 -31.34 -11.02
C SER A 630 7.23 -31.11 -11.06
N GLY A 631 6.44 -32.05 -10.54
CA GLY A 631 4.99 -31.87 -10.40
C GLY A 631 4.66 -30.75 -9.42
N GLY A 632 3.53 -30.08 -9.62
CA GLY A 632 3.18 -28.89 -8.83
C GLY A 632 3.91 -27.61 -9.23
N GLN A 633 4.75 -27.66 -10.27
CA GLN A 633 5.49 -26.51 -10.79
C GLN A 633 5.18 -26.31 -12.27
N TRP A 634 5.40 -25.07 -12.74
CA TRP A 634 5.32 -24.75 -14.15
C TRP A 634 6.68 -24.98 -14.81
N VAL A 635 6.78 -26.02 -15.62
CA VAL A 635 8.04 -26.43 -16.24
C VAL A 635 8.14 -25.84 -17.65
N PRO A 636 9.17 -25.04 -17.95
CA PRO A 636 9.35 -24.47 -19.28
C PRO A 636 9.74 -25.54 -20.30
N LEU A 637 9.03 -25.56 -21.43
CA LEU A 637 9.28 -26.46 -22.56
C LEU A 637 9.98 -25.75 -23.74
N GLY A 638 10.16 -24.43 -23.63
CA GLY A 638 10.88 -23.59 -24.57
C GLY A 638 10.11 -22.31 -24.92
N THR A 639 10.76 -21.46 -25.72
CA THR A 639 10.22 -20.18 -26.18
C THR A 639 10.12 -20.22 -27.70
N TYR A 640 8.95 -19.86 -28.22
CA TYR A 640 8.62 -19.99 -29.64
C TYR A 640 7.84 -18.77 -30.13
N GLN A 641 7.87 -18.52 -31.44
CA GLN A 641 7.06 -17.47 -32.06
C GLN A 641 5.64 -17.98 -32.31
N PHE A 642 4.64 -17.21 -31.91
CA PHE A 642 3.23 -17.49 -32.17
C PHE A 642 2.55 -16.31 -32.87
N THR A 643 1.52 -16.61 -33.66
CA THR A 643 0.57 -15.62 -34.15
C THR A 643 -0.50 -15.35 -33.09
N ALA A 644 -1.07 -14.14 -33.10
CA ALA A 644 -2.31 -13.87 -32.37
C ALA A 644 -3.44 -14.78 -32.89
N GLY A 645 -4.35 -15.20 -32.01
CA GLY A 645 -5.42 -16.15 -32.31
C GLY A 645 -5.14 -17.55 -31.77
N SER A 646 -5.75 -18.56 -32.38
CA SER A 646 -5.79 -19.93 -31.85
C SER A 646 -5.08 -20.98 -32.72
N ASP A 647 -4.14 -20.54 -33.55
CA ASP A 647 -3.41 -21.42 -34.47
C ASP A 647 -2.35 -22.28 -33.74
N GLY A 648 -1.80 -21.76 -32.64
CA GLY A 648 -0.85 -22.47 -31.79
C GLY A 648 -1.50 -23.54 -30.93
N SER A 649 -0.74 -24.58 -30.53
CA SER A 649 -1.25 -25.58 -29.59
C SER A 649 -0.17 -26.37 -28.86
N VAL A 650 -0.54 -26.98 -27.74
CA VAL A 650 0.25 -28.00 -27.03
C VAL A 650 -0.54 -29.30 -27.01
N LEU A 651 0.03 -30.39 -27.52
CA LEU A 651 -0.56 -31.72 -27.54
C LEU A 651 0.22 -32.68 -26.64
N ILE A 652 -0.44 -33.24 -25.64
CA ILE A 652 0.10 -34.34 -24.84
C ILE A 652 -0.31 -35.65 -25.51
N ARG A 653 0.69 -36.49 -25.85
CA ARG A 653 0.51 -37.81 -26.46
C ARG A 653 0.89 -38.91 -25.47
N THR A 654 0.46 -40.14 -25.77
CA THR A 654 0.70 -41.32 -24.91
C THR A 654 1.47 -42.45 -25.61
N GLU A 655 1.87 -42.27 -26.87
CA GLU A 655 2.65 -43.25 -27.65
C GLU A 655 3.92 -43.66 -26.90
N ASP A 656 4.19 -44.97 -26.81
CA ASP A 656 5.40 -45.55 -26.23
C ASP A 656 5.76 -45.09 -24.80
N THR A 657 4.78 -44.61 -24.04
CA THR A 657 5.00 -44.12 -22.67
C THR A 657 5.10 -45.26 -21.64
N ASP A 658 6.05 -45.15 -20.71
CA ASP A 658 6.44 -46.19 -19.73
C ASP A 658 5.66 -46.14 -18.40
N GLY A 659 4.57 -45.38 -18.33
CA GLY A 659 3.75 -45.21 -17.13
C GLY A 659 2.51 -44.34 -17.37
N HIS A 660 1.83 -43.92 -16.30
CA HIS A 660 0.67 -43.03 -16.41
C HIS A 660 1.04 -41.68 -17.02
N VAL A 661 0.24 -41.19 -17.97
CA VAL A 661 0.37 -39.84 -18.53
C VAL A 661 -0.70 -38.94 -17.95
N VAL A 662 -0.28 -37.80 -17.41
CA VAL A 662 -1.13 -36.77 -16.81
C VAL A 662 -1.25 -35.57 -17.75
N ALA A 663 -2.45 -35.02 -17.84
CA ALA A 663 -2.76 -33.76 -18.49
C ALA A 663 -3.48 -32.85 -17.48
N ASP A 664 -2.89 -31.70 -17.20
CA ASP A 664 -3.36 -30.74 -16.19
C ASP A 664 -3.44 -29.36 -16.84
N ALA A 665 -2.37 -28.56 -16.85
CA ALA A 665 -2.45 -27.20 -17.42
C ALA A 665 -1.23 -26.79 -18.24
N VAL A 666 -1.48 -25.91 -19.22
CA VAL A 666 -0.48 -25.27 -20.07
C VAL A 666 -0.52 -23.76 -19.89
N ARG A 667 0.65 -23.14 -19.85
CA ARG A 667 0.81 -21.70 -19.73
C ARG A 667 1.70 -21.15 -20.85
N PHE A 668 1.28 -20.03 -21.43
CA PHE A 668 2.02 -19.24 -22.41
C PHE A 668 2.39 -17.91 -21.78
N VAL A 669 3.69 -17.60 -21.67
CA VAL A 669 4.18 -16.33 -21.12
C VAL A 669 4.85 -15.52 -22.21
N ARG A 670 4.36 -14.33 -22.55
CA ARG A 670 4.95 -13.46 -23.56
C ARG A 670 6.31 -12.95 -23.08
N VAL A 671 7.31 -12.99 -23.97
CA VAL A 671 8.69 -12.56 -23.72
C VAL A 671 8.95 -11.21 -24.34
#